data_AF-A0A1G4YLZ8-F1
#
_entry.id   AF-A0A1G4YLZ8-F1
#
_cell.length_a   1.000
_cell.length_b   1.000
_cell.length_c   1.000
_cell.angle_alpha   90.00
_cell.angle_beta   90.00
_cell.angle_gamma   90.00
#
_symmetry.space_group_name_H-M   'P 1'
#
loop_
_entity.id
_entity.type
_entity.pdbx_description
1 polymer ?
#
loop_
_entity_poly.entity_id
_entity_poly.type
_entity_poly.pdbx_seq_one_letter_code
_entity_poly.pdbx_strand_id
1 'polypeptide(L)'
;MFKKVLIANRGAIACRIIRTLRRIGVKSVAVYTDADALSQHVIEADEAYCIGSGVAAESYLRADKILEVASHSGAKAIHPGYGFLSEKADFAEQCAAHGICFIGPSPQQMRAFGLKHTARELALQNQVPLLPGTGLLDDLEDALRQAAHIGYPVMLKSTAGGGGIGMRLCWNGEELSAAYESVKYLAQNNFKDAGLFLEKYVENARHIEVQIFGDGKGGVIALGERDCSMQRRNQKVIEETPAPHLPSRVRQALLDAAVRLGKTVNYQSAGTVEYIFDASTSEFYFLEVNTRLQVEHGVTEEVTGIDLVEWMVRQAAGELPSLDSFHIEPRGASIQVRVYAENPTKDFQPSCGTLTSAQFPPAAVARVETWVERGVEVSPFYDPMLAKIIVHAADREQAIARLLAALDATALNGIETNVGYLKQILRGAVFRGGQHTTSFLNGFRYFAHTVDVMSPGVQTTVQDYPGRTGYWNIGVPLSGPMDGLAFRLANRLVANAEDKAGLEITLAGPTLRFNCDSMIAVCGAPMEVRLDGEPLTFWRSYSVKAGAILKFGKLVSNGCRAYLAVQGGFQVPDYLGSKSTFTLGQFGGHAGRTLLTGDVLHIVAADASDTSDHDDTRSARANGTQNILSEELVPYYSDKWEIGVLYGPHGAPDFFTEEDIRTLFAVDWEVHYNSSRSGVRLIGPKPKWARSDGGEAGLHPSNIHDNAYAIGTVDFTGDMPVILGPDGPSLGGFVCPVTIIQAELWKMGQLKPGDSVRFRRVSMDEALALEKLQDATVENLRVPKAIPLEIERKTPATAVATTTTTTTTTTTPILHVIPQAAQQIQVAYRQAGDKNLLVEYGPPELDLNLRFRAHALMEWVQAALDNGSLKGILDLTPGIRSLQIHFDSRLLARDKLLDSLIAAEKKLPDIEHLEIPTRIVHLPLSWDDAATRLAIDKYMQSVRSDAPWCPSNIEFIRRINGLDSIEEVQRILFEASYLVMGLGDVYLGAPVATPVDPRHRLVTTKYNPARTWTPENAVGIGGAYLCIYGMEGPGGYQFVGRTVQMWNRYRQTADFKDGKPWLLRFFDQIRFYPVSESELLKLRRDFITGHFKLRVEENRFSLKQYNAFLQENAASISAFKAKQQAAFEAERERWDAEGKVEYVDEVTLEEADAQSELDLPDGAHAISSHVTGTVWKLLVDERQHVEAGTPVLIVESMKMEFAVEAIVSGTIGQFFCKVGGHVSAGQLLLVIQED
;
A
#
# COMPACT_ATOMS: atom_id res chain seq x y z
N MET A 1 21.13 33.88 18.98
CA MET A 1 20.36 32.73 18.48
C MET A 1 20.80 32.47 17.05
N PHE A 2 20.89 31.22 16.61
CA PHE A 2 21.13 30.92 15.20
C PHE A 2 19.90 31.30 14.37
N LYS A 3 20.10 31.73 13.12
CA LYS A 3 18.97 31.94 12.18
C LYS A 3 18.54 30.64 11.51
N LYS A 4 19.50 29.74 11.27
CA LYS A 4 19.32 28.51 10.52
C LYS A 4 20.29 27.44 11.02
N VAL A 5 19.78 26.23 11.24
CA VAL A 5 20.52 25.06 11.72
C VAL A 5 20.31 23.91 10.73
N LEU A 6 21.41 23.27 10.30
CA LEU A 6 21.37 22.05 9.50
C LEU A 6 21.35 20.83 10.42
N ILE A 7 20.57 19.82 10.03
CA ILE A 7 20.46 18.57 10.76
C ILE A 7 21.22 17.50 9.99
N ALA A 8 22.35 17.04 10.53
CA ALA A 8 23.17 16.00 9.90
C ALA A 8 22.66 14.60 10.31
N ASN A 9 21.37 14.35 10.11
CA ASN A 9 20.70 13.12 10.52
C ASN A 9 19.39 12.92 9.73
N ARG A 10 18.69 11.82 10.00
CA ARG A 10 17.42 11.41 9.39
C ARG A 10 16.42 10.92 10.43
N GLY A 11 15.24 10.51 9.98
CA GLY A 11 14.28 9.76 10.78
C GLY A 11 13.75 10.54 11.99
N ALA A 12 13.41 9.81 13.07
CA ALA A 12 12.68 10.36 14.21
C ALA A 12 13.43 11.51 14.92
N ILE A 13 14.76 11.45 15.01
CA ILE A 13 15.56 12.51 15.63
C ILE A 13 15.58 13.78 14.78
N ALA A 14 15.62 13.67 13.46
CA ALA A 14 15.55 14.84 12.59
C ALA A 14 14.20 15.57 12.76
N CYS A 15 13.08 14.84 12.71
CA CYS A 15 11.75 15.40 13.00
C CYS A 15 11.70 16.05 14.40
N ARG A 16 12.27 15.39 15.42
CA ARG A 16 12.33 15.92 16.79
C ARG A 16 13.08 17.25 16.87
N ILE A 17 14.21 17.37 16.17
CA ILE A 17 15.00 18.60 16.13
C ILE A 17 14.24 19.70 15.38
N ILE A 18 13.65 19.38 14.22
CA ILE A 18 12.83 20.33 13.43
C ILE A 18 11.72 20.95 14.29
N ARG A 19 11.00 20.12 15.05
CA ARG A 19 9.94 20.60 15.96
C ARG A 19 10.45 21.62 16.97
N THR A 20 11.61 21.38 17.60
CA THR A 20 12.20 22.33 18.54
C THR A 20 12.67 23.59 17.83
N LEU A 21 13.41 23.48 16.73
CA LEU A 21 13.91 24.63 15.97
C LEU A 21 12.76 25.55 15.56
N ARG A 22 11.66 24.99 15.04
CA ARG A 22 10.44 25.72 14.69
C ARG A 22 9.86 26.46 15.91
N ARG A 23 9.76 25.79 17.07
CA ARG A 23 9.23 26.37 18.32
C ARG A 23 10.06 27.57 18.80
N ILE A 24 11.39 27.52 18.64
CA ILE A 24 12.29 28.61 19.05
C ILE A 24 12.58 29.63 17.92
N GLY A 25 11.90 29.53 16.78
CA GLY A 25 12.01 30.49 15.67
C GLY A 25 13.29 30.36 14.83
N VAL A 26 13.91 29.18 14.80
CA VAL A 26 15.12 28.87 14.02
C VAL A 26 14.75 28.04 12.80
N LYS A 27 15.22 28.43 11.62
CA LYS A 27 14.97 27.67 10.37
C LYS A 27 15.77 26.36 10.36
N SER A 28 15.15 25.32 9.83
CA SER A 28 15.69 23.97 9.73
C SER A 28 16.14 23.63 8.31
N VAL A 29 17.29 22.96 8.18
CA VAL A 29 17.77 22.39 6.92
C VAL A 29 17.93 20.88 7.09
N ALA A 30 17.17 20.11 6.32
CA ALA A 30 17.29 18.66 6.25
C ALA A 30 18.22 18.23 5.11
N VAL A 31 18.87 17.08 5.31
CA VAL A 31 19.57 16.35 4.25
C VAL A 31 18.92 14.99 4.09
N TYR A 32 18.75 14.53 2.85
CA TYR A 32 18.04 13.28 2.58
C TYR A 32 18.66 12.49 1.43
N THR A 33 18.27 11.23 1.32
CA THR A 33 18.59 10.39 0.16
C THR A 33 17.33 10.10 -0.64
N ASP A 34 17.45 9.63 -1.88
CA ASP A 34 16.27 9.26 -2.68
C ASP A 34 15.35 8.27 -1.92
N ALA A 35 15.92 7.34 -1.16
CA ALA A 35 15.18 6.42 -0.28
C ALA A 35 14.43 7.09 0.89
N ASP A 36 14.83 8.30 1.29
CA ASP A 36 14.21 9.11 2.35
C ASP A 36 13.36 10.26 1.80
N ALA A 37 13.20 10.40 0.49
CA ALA A 37 12.56 11.55 -0.15
C ALA A 37 11.12 11.82 0.33
N LEU A 38 10.43 10.76 0.78
CA LEU A 38 9.06 10.82 1.30
C LEU A 38 8.99 10.78 2.84
N SER A 39 10.12 10.85 3.54
CA SER A 39 10.20 10.85 5.00
C SER A 39 9.71 12.17 5.60
N GLN A 40 9.07 12.12 6.78
CA GLN A 40 8.53 13.31 7.44
C GLN A 40 9.57 14.40 7.67
N HIS A 41 10.83 14.06 7.97
CA HIS A 41 11.85 15.09 8.23
C HIS A 41 12.19 15.93 6.98
N VAL A 42 11.97 15.39 5.78
CA VAL A 42 12.13 16.12 4.51
C VAL A 42 10.97 17.07 4.31
N ILE A 43 9.75 16.57 4.56
CA ILE A 43 8.50 17.30 4.39
C ILE A 43 8.36 18.43 5.42
N GLU A 44 8.78 18.21 6.66
CA GLU A 44 8.63 19.16 7.77
C GLU A 44 9.70 20.28 7.79
N ALA A 45 10.85 20.09 7.13
CA ALA A 45 11.94 21.06 7.15
C ALA A 45 11.63 22.31 6.32
N ASP A 46 12.26 23.44 6.65
CA ASP A 46 12.13 24.67 5.85
C ASP A 46 12.85 24.56 4.51
N GLU A 47 13.96 23.83 4.47
CA GLU A 47 14.74 23.49 3.26
C GLU A 47 15.24 22.05 3.35
N ALA A 48 15.29 21.34 2.23
CA ALA A 48 15.81 19.98 2.16
C ALA A 48 16.69 19.76 0.91
N TYR A 49 17.82 19.06 1.09
CA TYR A 49 18.80 18.81 0.02
C TYR A 49 19.11 17.31 -0.11
N CYS A 50 19.02 16.78 -1.33
CA CYS A 50 19.39 15.39 -1.60
C CYS A 50 20.91 15.24 -1.60
N ILE A 51 21.43 14.22 -0.90
CA ILE A 51 22.85 13.92 -0.74
C ILE A 51 23.25 12.55 -1.31
N GLY A 52 22.34 11.86 -2.00
CA GLY A 52 22.62 10.58 -2.68
C GLY A 52 21.42 9.65 -2.76
N SER A 53 21.63 8.42 -3.20
CA SER A 53 20.56 7.44 -3.45
C SER A 53 20.06 6.72 -2.19
N GLY A 54 20.95 6.19 -1.35
CA GLY A 54 20.55 5.47 -0.14
C GLY A 54 21.68 4.89 0.73
N VAL A 55 22.86 4.59 0.19
CA VAL A 55 23.93 3.96 0.98
C VAL A 55 24.52 4.95 1.98
N ALA A 56 24.42 4.67 3.29
CA ALA A 56 24.86 5.58 4.35
C ALA A 56 26.33 6.03 4.25
N ALA A 57 27.23 5.13 3.82
CA ALA A 57 28.65 5.43 3.63
C ALA A 57 28.92 6.44 2.51
N GLU A 58 28.00 6.53 1.54
CA GLU A 58 28.07 7.43 0.40
C GLU A 58 27.23 8.71 0.61
N SER A 59 26.43 8.77 1.69
CA SER A 59 25.49 9.86 1.99
C SER A 59 25.70 10.44 3.40
N TYR A 60 24.96 10.00 4.42
CA TYR A 60 24.93 10.57 5.76
C TYR A 60 26.28 10.51 6.50
N LEU A 61 27.19 9.61 6.11
CA LEU A 61 28.55 9.52 6.67
C LEU A 61 29.58 10.37 5.88
N ARG A 62 29.17 11.07 4.83
CA ARG A 62 30.05 11.92 4.00
C ARG A 62 30.08 13.35 4.52
N ALA A 63 31.05 13.62 5.40
CA ALA A 63 31.29 14.94 5.97
C ALA A 63 31.38 16.06 4.91
N ASP A 64 32.03 15.78 3.78
CA ASP A 64 32.18 16.71 2.66
C ASP A 64 30.83 17.13 2.07
N LYS A 65 29.91 16.18 1.82
CA LYS A 65 28.56 16.48 1.33
C LYS A 65 27.74 17.29 2.35
N ILE A 66 27.83 16.95 3.62
CA ILE A 66 27.11 17.67 4.69
C ILE A 66 27.59 19.12 4.80
N LEU A 67 28.91 19.33 4.73
CA LEU A 67 29.51 20.67 4.77
C LEU A 67 29.20 21.48 3.52
N GLU A 68 29.14 20.85 2.34
CA GLU A 68 28.70 21.48 1.10
C GLU A 68 27.27 22.03 1.23
N VAL A 69 26.33 21.21 1.74
CA VAL A 69 24.95 21.65 1.98
C VAL A 69 24.87 22.74 3.05
N ALA A 70 25.65 22.65 4.13
CA ALA A 70 25.69 23.69 5.16
C ALA A 70 26.17 25.04 4.58
N SER A 71 27.18 24.98 3.70
CA SER A 71 27.68 26.15 2.96
C SER A 71 26.61 26.73 2.02
N HIS A 72 25.99 25.87 1.20
CA HIS A 72 24.99 26.27 0.20
C HIS A 72 23.74 26.87 0.84
N SER A 73 23.23 26.24 1.90
CA SER A 73 22.06 26.72 2.64
C SER A 73 22.35 27.92 3.55
N GLY A 74 23.63 28.21 3.83
CA GLY A 74 24.06 29.26 4.75
C GLY A 74 23.81 28.95 6.23
N ALA A 75 23.63 27.68 6.60
CA ALA A 75 23.50 27.27 7.99
C ALA A 75 24.80 27.57 8.77
N LYS A 76 24.65 28.10 10.00
CA LYS A 76 25.81 28.47 10.85
C LYS A 76 26.04 27.49 12.00
N ALA A 77 25.18 26.49 12.14
CA ALA A 77 25.36 25.41 13.07
C ALA A 77 24.81 24.10 12.51
N ILE A 78 25.40 22.99 12.93
CA ILE A 78 24.98 21.63 12.58
C ILE A 78 24.59 20.90 13.86
N HIS A 79 23.36 20.40 13.90
CA HIS A 79 22.91 19.47 14.92
C HIS A 79 23.09 18.03 14.41
N PRO A 80 23.95 17.21 15.01
CA PRO A 80 24.24 15.88 14.51
C PRO A 80 23.21 14.82 14.95
N GLY A 81 22.40 15.11 15.97
CA GLY A 81 21.50 14.11 16.55
C GLY A 81 22.29 13.00 17.25
N TYR A 82 22.01 11.75 16.90
CA TYR A 82 22.74 10.56 17.36
C TYR A 82 23.04 9.60 16.19
N GLY A 83 24.10 8.81 16.32
CA GLY A 83 24.60 7.99 15.22
C GLY A 83 25.24 8.85 14.11
N PHE A 84 25.58 8.21 13.00
CA PHE A 84 26.29 8.86 11.88
C PHE A 84 27.55 9.62 12.33
N LEU A 85 27.57 10.94 12.15
CA LEU A 85 28.70 11.82 12.44
C LEU A 85 28.68 12.38 13.87
N SER A 86 27.74 11.98 14.73
CA SER A 86 27.53 12.60 16.06
C SER A 86 28.69 12.45 17.03
N GLU A 87 29.49 11.39 16.90
CA GLU A 87 30.65 11.11 17.77
C GLU A 87 31.95 11.10 16.96
N LYS A 88 31.97 11.77 15.81
CA LYS A 88 33.17 11.90 14.97
C LYS A 88 33.88 13.22 15.28
N ALA A 89 34.90 13.15 16.14
CA ALA A 89 35.72 14.31 16.52
C ALA A 89 36.25 15.08 15.29
N ASP A 90 36.71 14.36 14.26
CA ASP A 90 37.23 14.97 13.03
C ASP A 90 36.16 15.74 12.26
N PHE A 91 34.89 15.34 12.32
CA PHE A 91 33.79 16.08 11.72
C PHE A 91 33.50 17.38 12.47
N ALA A 92 33.55 17.34 13.81
CA ALA A 92 33.41 18.55 14.63
C ALA A 92 34.57 19.54 14.38
N GLU A 93 35.80 19.06 14.16
CA GLU A 93 36.94 19.88 13.73
C GLU A 93 36.73 20.50 12.35
N GLN A 94 36.24 19.71 11.39
CA GLN A 94 35.92 20.21 10.05
C GLN A 94 34.81 21.27 10.09
N CYS A 95 33.79 21.10 10.93
CA CYS A 95 32.76 22.13 11.16
C CYS A 95 33.40 23.44 11.62
N ALA A 96 34.25 23.37 12.65
CA ALA A 96 34.95 24.54 13.20
C ALA A 96 35.84 25.23 12.14
N ALA A 97 36.57 24.45 11.33
CA ALA A 97 37.41 24.97 10.25
C ALA A 97 36.61 25.71 9.16
N HIS A 98 35.34 25.37 8.97
CA HIS A 98 34.41 26.05 8.05
C HIS A 98 33.58 27.16 8.71
N GLY A 99 33.88 27.50 9.97
CA GLY A 99 33.12 28.50 10.73
C GLY A 99 31.68 28.08 11.03
N ILE A 100 31.42 26.79 11.10
CA ILE A 100 30.13 26.19 11.44
C ILE A 100 30.20 25.65 12.86
N CYS A 101 29.23 26.06 13.70
CA CYS A 101 29.16 25.59 15.08
C CYS A 101 28.62 24.15 15.13
N PHE A 102 29.42 23.21 15.66
CA PHE A 102 28.94 21.87 15.94
C PHE A 102 28.15 21.87 17.27
N ILE A 103 26.87 21.48 17.22
CA ILE A 103 26.01 21.45 18.41
C ILE A 103 26.22 20.12 19.16
N GLY A 104 27.24 20.11 20.03
CA GLY A 104 27.64 18.95 20.84
C GLY A 104 28.93 19.22 21.63
N PRO A 105 29.59 18.19 22.16
CA PRO A 105 30.86 18.33 22.87
C PRO A 105 32.01 18.74 21.94
N SER A 106 33.13 19.18 22.51
CA SER A 106 34.32 19.51 21.73
C SER A 106 35.03 18.26 21.18
N PRO A 107 35.81 18.36 20.08
CA PRO A 107 36.59 17.23 19.57
C PRO A 107 37.51 16.60 20.62
N GLN A 108 38.11 17.40 21.50
CA GLN A 108 38.95 16.91 22.58
C GLN A 108 38.15 16.10 23.61
N GLN A 109 36.95 16.56 23.99
CA GLN A 109 36.05 15.86 24.91
C GLN A 109 35.57 14.52 24.32
N MET A 110 35.25 14.48 23.03
CA MET A 110 34.90 13.25 22.33
C MET A 110 36.04 12.24 22.35
N ARG A 111 37.28 12.66 22.07
CA ARG A 111 38.45 11.76 22.10
C ARG A 111 38.77 11.27 23.50
N ALA A 112 38.61 12.12 24.52
CA ALA A 112 38.85 11.76 25.92
C ALA A 112 37.95 10.60 26.40
N PHE A 113 36.69 10.56 25.94
CA PHE A 113 35.75 9.51 26.29
C PHE A 113 35.59 8.40 25.24
N GLY A 114 36.03 8.62 23.99
CA GLY A 114 35.88 7.65 22.89
C GLY A 114 36.82 6.45 22.96
N LEU A 115 37.96 6.57 23.66
CA LEU A 115 38.89 5.46 23.88
C LEU A 115 38.65 4.84 25.26
N LYS A 116 38.37 3.53 25.30
CA LYS A 116 38.03 2.80 26.56
C LYS A 116 39.07 2.97 27.66
N HIS A 117 40.36 2.90 27.33
CA HIS A 117 41.42 3.02 28.33
C HIS A 117 41.49 4.43 28.93
N THR A 118 41.38 5.47 28.10
CA THR A 118 41.37 6.88 28.55
C THR A 118 40.13 7.19 29.38
N ALA A 119 38.96 6.70 28.95
CA ALA A 119 37.71 6.86 29.70
C ALA A 119 37.77 6.17 31.08
N ARG A 120 38.37 4.96 31.16
CA ARG A 120 38.58 4.26 32.43
C ARG A 120 39.59 4.97 33.33
N GLU A 121 40.67 5.48 32.78
CA GLU A 121 41.66 6.25 33.55
C GLU A 121 41.02 7.52 34.14
N LEU A 122 40.22 8.23 33.35
CA LEU A 122 39.44 9.38 33.81
C LEU A 122 38.43 8.98 34.90
N ALA A 123 37.75 7.85 34.75
CA ALA A 123 36.84 7.33 35.77
C ALA A 123 37.56 7.00 37.09
N LEU A 124 38.72 6.34 37.02
CA LEU A 124 39.54 5.98 38.18
C LEU A 124 40.07 7.23 38.91
N GLN A 125 40.64 8.19 38.18
CA GLN A 125 41.15 9.45 38.72
C GLN A 125 40.05 10.25 39.45
N ASN A 126 38.79 10.08 39.04
CA ASN A 126 37.63 10.79 39.59
C ASN A 126 36.79 9.98 40.58
N GLN A 127 37.37 8.88 41.08
CA GLN A 127 36.72 8.03 42.09
C GLN A 127 35.35 7.54 41.64
N VAL A 128 35.23 7.20 40.35
CA VAL A 128 34.06 6.50 39.81
C VAL A 128 34.34 5.00 39.92
N PRO A 129 33.47 4.19 40.57
CA PRO A 129 33.68 2.76 40.70
C PRO A 129 33.82 2.08 39.33
N LEU A 130 34.81 1.19 39.20
CA LEU A 130 35.07 0.40 37.98
C LEU A 130 34.86 -1.08 38.27
N LEU A 131 34.46 -1.84 37.25
CA LEU A 131 34.43 -3.29 37.36
C LEU A 131 35.85 -3.82 37.61
N PRO A 132 36.02 -4.81 38.51
CA PRO A 132 37.27 -5.54 38.63
C PRO A 132 37.67 -6.09 37.27
N GLY A 133 38.90 -5.79 36.85
CA GLY A 133 39.37 -6.09 35.52
C GLY A 133 40.87 -5.84 35.39
N THR A 134 41.42 -6.16 34.24
CA THR A 134 42.86 -6.03 33.96
C THR A 134 43.17 -4.77 33.16
N GLY A 135 44.46 -4.42 33.10
CA GLY A 135 44.99 -3.66 31.97
C GLY A 135 45.00 -4.52 30.69
N LEU A 136 45.82 -4.12 29.72
CA LEU A 136 46.12 -4.95 28.55
C LEU A 136 46.79 -6.25 29.00
N LEU A 137 46.33 -7.38 28.46
CA LEU A 137 46.88 -8.71 28.68
C LEU A 137 48.04 -8.95 27.73
N ASP A 138 49.14 -9.48 28.24
CA ASP A 138 50.33 -9.79 27.43
C ASP A 138 50.11 -11.05 26.58
N ASP A 139 49.58 -12.12 27.19
CA ASP A 139 49.34 -13.41 26.56
C ASP A 139 48.17 -14.18 27.23
N LEU A 140 47.91 -15.40 26.76
CA LEU A 140 46.85 -16.27 27.29
C LEU A 140 47.15 -16.74 28.73
N GLU A 141 48.42 -16.94 29.10
CA GLU A 141 48.78 -17.42 30.43
C GLU A 141 48.53 -16.31 31.48
N ASP A 142 48.84 -15.06 31.15
CA ASP A 142 48.45 -13.90 31.92
C ASP A 142 46.92 -13.78 32.02
N ALA A 143 46.18 -13.98 30.92
CA ALA A 143 44.72 -13.97 30.94
C ALA A 143 44.13 -15.01 31.91
N LEU A 144 44.61 -16.25 31.89
CA LEU A 144 44.14 -17.31 32.79
C LEU A 144 44.45 -16.99 34.26
N ARG A 145 45.64 -16.46 34.55
CA ARG A 145 46.05 -16.04 35.90
C ARG A 145 45.18 -14.90 36.42
N GLN A 146 44.95 -13.87 35.60
CA GLN A 146 44.12 -12.74 35.96
C GLN A 146 42.65 -13.13 36.12
N ALA A 147 42.12 -14.00 35.26
CA ALA A 147 40.76 -14.52 35.38
C ALA A 147 40.56 -15.28 36.70
N ALA A 148 41.54 -16.09 37.12
CA ALA A 148 41.50 -16.76 38.42
C ALA A 148 41.51 -15.77 39.60
N HIS A 149 42.19 -14.63 39.46
CA HIS A 149 42.22 -13.58 40.48
C HIS A 149 40.90 -12.79 40.55
N ILE A 150 40.31 -12.44 39.39
CA ILE A 150 39.02 -11.74 39.30
C ILE A 150 37.85 -12.64 39.75
N GLY A 151 37.96 -13.94 39.46
CA GLY A 151 36.93 -14.96 39.66
C GLY A 151 36.00 -15.06 38.45
N TYR A 152 35.72 -16.30 38.02
CA TYR A 152 34.78 -16.59 36.93
C TYR A 152 33.31 -16.38 37.36
N PRO A 153 32.39 -16.09 36.41
CA PRO A 153 32.64 -15.86 34.99
C PRO A 153 33.30 -14.49 34.70
N VAL A 154 34.13 -14.44 33.65
CA VAL A 154 34.79 -13.21 33.18
C VAL A 154 34.45 -12.92 31.73
N MET A 155 34.43 -11.64 31.36
CA MET A 155 34.24 -11.17 29.99
C MET A 155 35.59 -10.79 29.39
N LEU A 156 36.03 -11.53 28.38
CA LEU A 156 37.18 -11.16 27.54
C LEU A 156 36.75 -10.09 26.55
N LYS A 157 37.47 -8.97 26.45
CA LYS A 157 37.14 -7.84 25.59
C LYS A 157 38.37 -7.31 24.85
N SER A 158 38.16 -6.76 23.65
CA SER A 158 39.17 -5.98 22.93
C SER A 158 39.09 -4.49 23.24
N THR A 159 40.23 -3.79 23.14
CA THR A 159 40.35 -2.34 23.36
C THR A 159 39.54 -1.49 22.40
N ALA A 160 39.40 -1.94 21.15
CA ALA A 160 38.72 -1.22 20.08
C ALA A 160 37.32 -1.76 19.73
N GLY A 161 36.86 -2.83 20.40
CA GLY A 161 35.56 -3.44 20.11
C GLY A 161 34.37 -2.59 20.55
N GLY A 162 33.45 -2.29 19.63
CA GLY A 162 32.16 -1.64 19.89
C GLY A 162 30.97 -2.54 19.52
N GLY A 163 29.82 -2.33 20.15
CA GLY A 163 28.55 -3.00 19.77
C GLY A 163 28.52 -4.53 19.95
N GLY A 164 29.30 -5.10 20.88
CA GLY A 164 29.34 -6.54 21.13
C GLY A 164 30.36 -7.33 20.30
N ILE A 165 31.04 -6.69 19.35
CA ILE A 165 32.07 -7.33 18.51
C ILE A 165 33.41 -7.34 19.26
N GLY A 166 34.08 -8.50 19.28
CA GLY A 166 35.36 -8.65 19.98
C GLY A 166 35.21 -8.74 21.50
N MET A 167 34.15 -9.37 21.98
CA MET A 167 34.01 -9.78 23.38
C MET A 167 33.43 -11.19 23.53
N ARG A 168 33.83 -11.91 24.58
CA ARG A 168 33.38 -13.28 24.87
C ARG A 168 33.22 -13.51 26.37
N LEU A 169 32.05 -13.99 26.78
CA LEU A 169 31.82 -14.47 28.14
C LEU A 169 32.48 -15.84 28.30
N CYS A 170 33.28 -15.99 29.34
CA CYS A 170 34.01 -17.21 29.65
C CYS A 170 33.64 -17.66 31.08
N TRP A 171 33.03 -18.84 31.22
CA TRP A 171 32.61 -19.39 32.51
C TRP A 171 33.74 -20.11 33.25
N ASN A 172 34.81 -20.47 32.55
CA ASN A 172 35.95 -21.19 33.09
C ASN A 172 37.21 -20.95 32.22
N GLY A 173 38.34 -21.50 32.64
CA GLY A 173 39.62 -21.34 31.94
C GLY A 173 39.71 -22.05 30.58
N GLU A 174 38.97 -23.12 30.36
CA GLU A 174 38.93 -23.82 29.06
C GLU A 174 38.26 -22.95 28.00
N GLU A 175 37.11 -22.36 28.34
CA GLU A 175 36.41 -21.41 27.47
C GLU A 175 37.24 -20.16 27.19
N LEU A 176 37.94 -19.63 28.20
CA LEU A 176 38.83 -18.47 28.00
C LEU A 176 39.97 -18.80 27.04
N SER A 177 40.56 -19.99 27.17
CA SER A 177 41.63 -20.45 26.28
C SER A 177 41.15 -20.61 24.83
N ALA A 178 39.96 -21.17 24.64
CA ALA A 178 39.36 -21.30 23.31
C ALA A 178 38.96 -19.94 22.70
N ALA A 179 38.56 -18.98 23.53
CA ALA A 179 38.12 -17.66 23.09
C ALA A 179 39.27 -16.70 22.74
N TYR A 180 40.42 -16.81 23.42
CA TYR A 180 41.48 -15.80 23.38
C TYR A 180 41.98 -15.49 21.97
N GLU A 181 42.40 -16.51 21.21
CA GLU A 181 42.90 -16.32 19.85
C GLU A 181 41.82 -15.85 18.87
N SER A 182 40.57 -16.31 19.03
CA SER A 182 39.48 -15.88 18.14
C SER A 182 39.14 -14.41 18.35
N VAL A 183 39.07 -13.95 19.60
CA VAL A 183 38.79 -12.54 19.94
C VAL A 183 39.97 -11.65 19.53
N LYS A 184 41.21 -12.10 19.71
CA LYS A 184 42.42 -11.40 19.24
C LYS A 184 42.41 -11.22 17.73
N TYR A 185 42.13 -12.30 16.99
CA TYR A 185 42.06 -12.27 15.53
C TYR A 185 40.92 -11.34 15.04
N LEU A 186 39.74 -11.44 15.64
CA LEU A 186 38.59 -10.56 15.35
C LEU A 186 38.92 -9.09 15.60
N ALA A 187 39.61 -8.77 16.70
CA ALA A 187 39.99 -7.40 17.03
C ALA A 187 40.97 -6.83 15.99
N GLN A 188 41.97 -7.63 15.62
CA GLN A 188 43.02 -7.21 14.71
C GLN A 188 42.51 -6.99 13.28
N ASN A 189 41.60 -7.85 12.83
CA ASN A 189 41.05 -7.77 11.47
C ASN A 189 40.02 -6.62 11.34
N ASN A 190 39.22 -6.37 12.37
CA ASN A 190 38.15 -5.36 12.32
C ASN A 190 38.62 -3.96 12.74
N PHE A 191 39.60 -3.85 13.64
CA PHE A 191 39.94 -2.58 14.28
C PHE A 191 41.43 -2.21 14.20
N LYS A 192 42.26 -3.05 13.55
CA LYS A 192 43.73 -2.87 13.47
C LYS A 192 44.41 -2.72 14.84
N ASP A 193 43.77 -3.20 15.90
CA ASP A 193 44.24 -3.20 17.29
C ASP A 193 43.98 -4.60 17.87
N ALA A 194 44.99 -5.18 18.51
CA ALA A 194 44.98 -6.55 19.05
C ALA A 194 44.93 -6.59 20.58
N GLY A 195 44.80 -5.44 21.25
CA GLY A 195 44.77 -5.36 22.70
C GLY A 195 43.56 -6.06 23.30
N LEU A 196 43.80 -6.99 24.24
CA LEU A 196 42.75 -7.70 24.99
C LEU A 196 42.83 -7.37 26.49
N PHE A 197 41.68 -7.39 27.17
CA PHE A 197 41.57 -7.24 28.61
C PHE A 197 40.40 -8.07 29.17
N LEU A 198 40.43 -8.36 30.47
CA LEU A 198 39.37 -9.05 31.18
C LEU A 198 38.59 -8.10 32.08
N GLU A 199 37.28 -8.33 32.18
CA GLU A 199 36.42 -7.74 33.21
C GLU A 199 35.57 -8.79 33.89
N LYS A 200 35.25 -8.57 35.16
CA LYS A 200 34.28 -9.37 35.88
C LYS A 200 32.92 -9.29 35.19
N TYR A 201 32.27 -10.44 34.97
CA TYR A 201 30.90 -10.48 34.48
C TYR A 201 29.93 -10.39 35.65
N VAL A 202 28.92 -9.52 35.52
CA VAL A 202 27.83 -9.37 36.50
C VAL A 202 26.59 -10.06 35.92
N GLU A 203 26.17 -11.14 36.56
CA GLU A 203 25.05 -11.98 36.07
C GLU A 203 23.70 -11.25 36.17
N ASN A 204 23.40 -10.67 37.34
CA ASN A 204 22.18 -9.90 37.58
C ASN A 204 22.37 -8.41 37.26
N ALA A 205 22.98 -8.13 36.11
CA ALA A 205 23.30 -6.78 35.67
C ALA A 205 22.06 -6.04 35.14
N ARG A 206 21.82 -4.85 35.69
CA ARG A 206 21.00 -3.79 35.10
C ARG A 206 21.90 -2.75 34.46
N HIS A 207 21.37 -2.08 33.45
CA HIS A 207 22.01 -0.96 32.77
C HIS A 207 21.36 0.33 33.24
N ILE A 208 22.06 1.10 34.07
CA ILE A 208 21.59 2.38 34.60
C ILE A 208 22.47 3.47 34.03
N GLU A 209 21.87 4.53 33.51
CA GLU A 209 22.61 5.63 32.91
C GLU A 209 22.13 6.99 33.46
N VAL A 210 23.02 7.97 33.48
CA VAL A 210 22.75 9.31 34.01
C VAL A 210 22.88 10.35 32.91
N GLN A 211 21.79 11.08 32.67
CA GLN A 211 21.81 12.24 31.79
C GLN A 211 22.59 13.38 32.43
N ILE A 212 23.62 13.86 31.75
CA ILE A 212 24.32 15.08 32.12
C ILE A 212 24.15 16.17 31.05
N PHE A 213 24.23 17.42 31.48
CA PHE A 213 24.35 18.56 30.59
C PHE A 213 25.47 19.47 31.10
N GLY A 214 26.37 19.86 30.20
CA GLY A 214 27.51 20.72 30.52
C GLY A 214 27.52 22.02 29.73
N ASP A 215 28.02 23.09 30.32
CA ASP A 215 28.06 24.42 29.70
C ASP A 215 29.32 24.69 28.87
N GLY A 216 30.31 23.78 28.91
CA GLY A 216 31.62 23.95 28.28
C GLY A 216 32.59 24.84 29.07
N LYS A 217 32.18 25.35 30.24
CA LYS A 217 32.89 26.32 31.08
C LYS A 217 33.15 25.79 32.51
N GLY A 218 32.93 24.50 32.72
CA GLY A 218 33.14 23.79 33.99
C GLY A 218 31.86 23.53 34.79
N GLY A 219 30.72 24.09 34.38
CA GLY A 219 29.41 23.76 34.92
C GLY A 219 28.87 22.47 34.31
N VAL A 220 28.45 21.52 35.15
CA VAL A 220 27.79 20.27 34.74
C VAL A 220 26.69 19.94 35.74
N ILE A 221 25.51 19.59 35.23
CA ILE A 221 24.35 19.17 36.00
C ILE A 221 23.88 17.78 35.54
N ALA A 222 23.38 16.96 36.48
CA ALA A 222 22.69 15.71 36.17
C ALA A 222 21.17 15.93 36.18
N LEU A 223 20.47 15.42 35.18
CA LEU A 223 19.01 15.59 35.01
C LEU A 223 18.19 14.41 35.52
N GLY A 224 18.86 13.36 36.01
CA GLY A 224 18.25 12.13 36.50
C GLY A 224 18.85 10.89 35.84
N GLU A 225 18.50 9.73 36.38
CA GLU A 225 18.88 8.43 35.83
C GLU A 225 17.80 7.82 34.94
N ARG A 226 18.20 6.89 34.08
CA ARG A 226 17.33 6.02 33.30
C ARG A 226 17.75 4.57 33.48
N ASP A 227 16.79 3.67 33.52
CA ASP A 227 17.02 2.24 33.39
C ASP A 227 16.82 1.82 31.93
N CYS A 228 17.87 1.26 31.34
CA CYS A 228 17.90 0.80 29.96
C CYS A 228 18.18 -0.71 29.88
N SER A 229 17.83 -1.47 30.92
CA SER A 229 18.18 -2.89 31.06
C SER A 229 17.39 -3.80 30.12
N MET A 230 16.26 -3.33 29.57
CA MET A 230 15.48 -4.11 28.60
C MET A 230 16.15 -4.08 27.22
N GLN A 231 17.14 -4.97 27.08
CA GLN A 231 17.99 -5.06 25.90
C GLN A 231 17.91 -6.45 25.26
N ARG A 232 17.91 -6.50 23.93
CA ARG A 232 18.01 -7.73 23.15
C ARG A 232 19.33 -7.73 22.40
N ARG A 233 20.21 -8.72 22.61
CA ARG A 233 21.56 -8.74 21.99
C ARG A 233 22.26 -7.37 22.12
N ASN A 234 22.19 -6.78 23.32
CA ASN A 234 22.72 -5.45 23.66
C ASN A 234 22.07 -4.24 22.95
N GLN A 235 20.94 -4.42 22.29
CA GLN A 235 20.15 -3.33 21.70
C GLN A 235 19.00 -2.96 22.64
N LYS A 236 18.94 -1.71 23.08
CA LYS A 236 17.90 -1.17 23.98
C LYS A 236 16.53 -1.15 23.28
N VAL A 237 15.48 -1.61 23.96
CA VAL A 237 14.11 -1.71 23.41
C VAL A 237 13.09 -0.92 24.24
N ILE A 238 13.23 -0.94 25.57
CA ILE A 238 12.37 -0.24 26.52
C ILE A 238 13.27 0.49 27.53
N GLU A 239 12.95 1.75 27.81
CA GLU A 239 13.68 2.56 28.78
C GLU A 239 12.70 3.25 29.73
N GLU A 240 13.09 3.42 31.00
CA GLU A 240 12.24 4.05 32.01
C GLU A 240 13.02 4.95 32.97
N THR A 241 12.32 5.95 33.50
CA THR A 241 12.81 6.81 34.58
C THR A 241 11.67 7.14 35.55
N PRO A 242 11.91 7.18 36.87
CA PRO A 242 13.14 6.79 37.56
C PRO A 242 13.43 5.28 37.47
N ALA A 243 14.67 4.87 37.73
CA ALA A 243 15.02 3.45 37.75
C ALA A 243 14.29 2.71 38.89
N PRO A 244 13.61 1.58 38.62
CA PRO A 244 12.85 0.85 39.64
C PRO A 244 13.79 0.24 40.69
N HIS A 245 13.32 0.13 41.94
CA HIS A 245 14.06 -0.49 43.05
C HIS A 245 15.50 0.03 43.28
N LEU A 246 15.80 1.27 42.88
CA LEU A 246 17.09 1.90 43.10
C LEU A 246 17.06 2.71 44.42
N PRO A 247 17.84 2.34 45.45
CA PRO A 247 17.84 3.07 46.73
C PRO A 247 18.32 4.52 46.53
N SER A 248 17.69 5.48 47.21
CA SER A 248 18.00 6.91 47.06
C SER A 248 19.47 7.26 47.28
N ARG A 249 20.15 6.56 48.22
CA ARG A 249 21.59 6.74 48.46
C ARG A 249 22.45 6.36 47.24
N VAL A 250 22.07 5.30 46.53
CA VAL A 250 22.80 4.79 45.37
C VAL A 250 22.51 5.68 44.16
N ARG A 251 21.25 6.10 44.00
CA ARG A 251 20.86 7.11 43.00
C ARG A 251 21.71 8.37 43.13
N GLN A 252 21.80 8.95 44.34
CA GLN A 252 22.60 10.16 44.53
C GLN A 252 24.08 9.93 44.19
N ALA A 253 24.65 8.78 44.58
CA ALA A 253 26.03 8.44 44.25
C ALA A 253 26.28 8.30 42.73
N LEU A 254 25.33 7.73 41.97
CA LEU A 254 25.37 7.66 40.51
C LEU A 254 25.38 9.06 39.88
N LEU A 255 24.48 9.93 40.34
CA LEU A 255 24.37 11.31 39.84
C LEU A 255 25.64 12.11 40.14
N ASP A 256 26.14 12.05 41.37
CA ASP A 256 27.35 12.76 41.79
C ASP A 256 28.58 12.28 41.03
N ALA A 257 28.70 10.96 40.79
CA ALA A 257 29.80 10.40 40.01
C ALA A 257 29.77 10.89 38.55
N ALA A 258 28.58 10.94 37.93
CA ALA A 258 28.42 11.43 36.56
C ALA A 258 28.79 12.92 36.44
N VAL A 259 28.36 13.75 37.41
CA VAL A 259 28.72 15.18 37.46
C VAL A 259 30.22 15.37 37.64
N ARG A 260 30.87 14.64 38.55
CA ARG A 260 32.32 14.71 38.74
C ARG A 260 33.07 14.40 37.45
N LEU A 261 32.68 13.31 36.77
CA LEU A 261 33.30 12.88 35.52
C LEU A 261 33.11 13.90 34.38
N GLY A 262 31.94 14.54 34.28
CA GLY A 262 31.72 15.59 33.29
C GLY A 262 32.56 16.86 33.56
N LYS A 263 32.69 17.25 34.84
CA LYS A 263 33.43 18.47 35.22
C LYS A 263 34.91 18.40 34.85
N THR A 264 35.51 17.23 34.85
CA THR A 264 36.97 17.08 34.63
C THR A 264 37.43 17.41 33.23
N VAL A 265 36.53 17.30 32.25
CA VAL A 265 36.80 17.66 30.85
C VAL A 265 36.08 18.94 30.43
N ASN A 266 35.53 19.69 31.39
CA ASN A 266 34.65 20.84 31.16
C ASN A 266 33.55 20.51 30.14
N TYR A 267 32.88 19.36 30.34
CA TYR A 267 31.98 18.79 29.34
C TYR A 267 30.99 19.82 28.77
N GLN A 268 30.70 19.72 27.48
CA GLN A 268 29.83 20.65 26.76
C GLN A 268 28.62 19.92 26.16
N SER A 269 27.45 20.56 26.23
CA SER A 269 26.18 20.08 25.66
C SER A 269 25.64 18.84 26.39
N ALA A 270 24.81 18.03 25.74
CA ALA A 270 24.24 16.80 26.29
C ALA A 270 25.24 15.63 26.25
N GLY A 271 25.25 14.81 27.30
CA GLY A 271 26.02 13.57 27.38
C GLY A 271 25.39 12.59 28.35
N THR A 272 25.78 11.33 28.28
CA THR A 272 25.27 10.31 29.22
C THR A 272 26.40 9.45 29.77
N VAL A 273 26.42 9.26 31.08
CA VAL A 273 27.33 8.35 31.77
C VAL A 273 26.61 7.04 32.07
N GLU A 274 27.07 5.94 31.50
CA GLU A 274 26.45 4.61 31.63
C GLU A 274 27.14 3.77 32.71
N TYR A 275 26.35 2.98 33.42
CA TYR A 275 26.79 2.10 34.50
C TYR A 275 26.17 0.70 34.40
N ILE A 276 26.95 -0.29 34.79
CA ILE A 276 26.44 -1.62 35.15
C ILE A 276 26.06 -1.57 36.64
N PHE A 277 24.82 -1.90 36.96
CA PHE A 277 24.31 -2.02 38.33
C PHE A 277 24.06 -3.49 38.66
N ASP A 278 24.71 -4.02 39.69
CA ASP A 278 24.43 -5.36 40.20
C ASP A 278 23.23 -5.30 41.14
N ALA A 279 22.09 -5.84 40.67
CA ALA A 279 20.86 -5.85 41.45
C ALA A 279 20.97 -6.67 42.75
N SER A 280 21.94 -7.58 42.86
CA SER A 280 22.13 -8.46 44.02
C SER A 280 22.87 -7.76 45.15
N THR A 281 23.92 -7.00 44.81
CA THR A 281 24.79 -6.30 45.79
C THR A 281 24.43 -4.83 45.97
N SER A 282 23.62 -4.26 45.06
CA SER A 282 23.34 -2.83 44.96
C SER A 282 24.60 -1.97 44.72
N GLU A 283 25.60 -2.53 44.05
CA GLU A 283 26.80 -1.83 43.60
C GLU A 283 26.66 -1.41 42.14
N PHE A 284 27.32 -0.31 41.75
CA PHE A 284 27.36 0.14 40.37
C PHE A 284 28.80 0.35 39.92
N TYR A 285 29.03 0.20 38.62
CA TYR A 285 30.34 0.30 38.00
C TYR A 285 30.25 1.03 36.66
N PHE A 286 31.19 1.92 36.39
CA PHE A 286 31.27 2.68 35.14
C PHE A 286 31.41 1.76 33.93
N LEU A 287 30.63 2.06 32.89
CA LEU A 287 30.66 1.37 31.61
C LEU A 287 31.29 2.27 30.52
N GLU A 288 30.64 3.39 30.21
CA GLU A 288 31.11 4.33 29.18
C GLU A 288 30.46 5.72 29.32
N VAL A 289 30.94 6.69 28.52
CA VAL A 289 30.28 7.99 28.32
C VAL A 289 29.89 8.12 26.86
N ASN A 290 28.61 8.28 26.59
CA ASN A 290 28.10 8.61 25.27
C ASN A 290 28.20 10.14 25.10
N THR A 291 29.06 10.60 24.18
CA THR A 291 29.37 12.02 23.99
C THR A 291 28.38 12.72 23.05
N ARG A 292 27.09 12.47 23.28
CA ARG A 292 25.97 12.92 22.43
C ARG A 292 24.63 12.80 23.16
N LEU A 293 23.58 13.32 22.52
CA LEU A 293 22.20 12.99 22.87
C LEU A 293 21.93 11.49 22.61
N GLN A 294 21.05 10.88 23.40
CA GLN A 294 20.63 9.49 23.24
C GLN A 294 19.18 9.38 22.77
N VAL A 295 18.82 8.19 22.27
CA VAL A 295 17.49 7.91 21.72
C VAL A 295 16.41 8.10 22.79
N GLU A 296 16.70 7.65 24.00
CA GLU A 296 15.88 7.61 25.21
C GLU A 296 15.79 8.93 25.98
N HIS A 297 16.40 10.03 25.49
CA HIS A 297 16.37 11.34 26.17
C HIS A 297 14.94 11.82 26.51
N GLY A 298 13.94 11.43 25.70
CA GLY A 298 12.55 11.85 25.87
C GLY A 298 11.94 11.50 27.23
N VAL A 299 12.30 10.36 27.84
CA VAL A 299 11.78 10.01 29.18
C VAL A 299 12.28 10.98 30.25
N THR A 300 13.52 11.47 30.11
CA THR A 300 14.08 12.51 30.99
C THR A 300 13.36 13.84 30.79
N GLU A 301 13.08 14.22 29.54
CA GLU A 301 12.34 15.44 29.24
C GLU A 301 10.93 15.41 29.85
N GLU A 302 10.22 14.27 29.80
CA GLU A 302 8.87 14.14 30.37
C GLU A 302 8.83 14.39 31.88
N VAL A 303 9.79 13.85 32.64
CA VAL A 303 9.81 13.99 34.11
C VAL A 303 10.40 15.32 34.57
N THR A 304 11.23 15.98 33.76
CA THR A 304 11.89 17.25 34.13
C THR A 304 11.24 18.50 33.52
N GLY A 305 10.48 18.36 32.43
CA GLY A 305 9.94 19.48 31.65
C GLY A 305 11.00 20.23 30.83
N ILE A 306 12.21 19.67 30.69
CA ILE A 306 13.32 20.29 29.95
C ILE A 306 13.36 19.77 28.52
N ASP A 307 13.39 20.67 27.54
CA ASP A 307 13.73 20.34 26.16
C ASP A 307 15.26 20.34 26.00
N LEU A 308 15.84 19.13 25.91
CA LEU A 308 17.28 18.93 25.80
C LEU A 308 17.83 19.45 24.47
N VAL A 309 17.08 19.32 23.38
CA VAL A 309 17.51 19.87 22.08
C VAL A 309 17.55 21.39 22.12
N GLU A 310 16.56 22.03 22.76
CA GLU A 310 16.57 23.48 22.97
C GLU A 310 17.79 23.91 23.77
N TRP A 311 18.10 23.19 24.86
CA TRP A 311 19.29 23.46 25.67
C TRP A 311 20.58 23.34 24.86
N MET A 312 20.72 22.27 24.06
CA MET A 312 21.87 22.07 23.17
C MET A 312 22.04 23.25 22.20
N VAL A 313 20.95 23.67 21.54
CA VAL A 313 20.98 24.78 20.57
C VAL A 313 21.29 26.12 21.24
N ARG A 314 20.68 26.41 22.40
CA ARG A 314 20.92 27.66 23.15
C ARG A 314 22.33 27.73 23.71
N GLN A 315 22.87 26.61 24.21
CA GLN A 315 24.23 26.53 24.71
C GLN A 315 25.23 26.80 23.59
N ALA A 316 25.06 26.15 22.44
CA ALA A 316 25.90 26.38 21.26
C ALA A 316 25.81 27.83 20.73
N ALA A 317 24.66 28.49 20.90
CA ALA A 317 24.48 29.90 20.55
C ALA A 317 25.02 30.89 21.62
N GLY A 318 25.47 30.41 22.79
CA GLY A 318 25.91 31.24 23.91
C GLY A 318 24.77 31.91 24.69
N GLU A 319 23.54 31.41 24.58
CA GLU A 319 22.32 32.01 25.13
C GLU A 319 21.63 31.17 26.21
N LEU A 320 22.21 30.02 26.58
CA LEU A 320 21.70 29.25 27.71
C LEU A 320 22.00 29.99 29.03
N PRO A 321 21.02 30.19 29.92
CA PRO A 321 21.26 30.65 31.29
C PRO A 321 22.26 29.77 32.05
N SER A 322 22.82 30.28 33.14
CA SER A 322 23.71 29.49 34.00
C SER A 322 23.00 28.22 34.48
N LEU A 323 23.73 27.08 34.48
CA LEU A 323 23.15 25.81 34.91
C LEU A 323 22.64 25.85 36.36
N ASP A 324 23.29 26.62 37.22
CA ASP A 324 22.89 26.81 38.62
C ASP A 324 21.57 27.57 38.80
N SER A 325 21.04 28.19 37.73
CA SER A 325 19.75 28.88 37.76
C SER A 325 18.55 27.92 37.58
N PHE A 326 18.80 26.68 37.16
CA PHE A 326 17.75 25.68 36.96
C PHE A 326 17.57 24.83 38.21
N HIS A 327 16.33 24.73 38.69
CA HIS A 327 15.96 23.81 39.76
C HIS A 327 15.39 22.52 39.14
N ILE A 328 16.12 21.42 39.28
CA ILE A 328 15.77 20.13 38.63
C ILE A 328 15.12 19.20 39.63
N GLU A 329 13.81 19.01 39.50
CA GLU A 329 13.03 18.04 40.27
C GLU A 329 12.26 17.13 39.31
N PRO A 330 12.76 15.91 39.02
CA PRO A 330 12.00 14.92 38.27
C PRO A 330 10.69 14.57 38.97
N ARG A 331 9.55 14.62 38.26
CA ARG A 331 8.22 14.33 38.79
C ARG A 331 7.55 13.17 38.04
N GLY A 332 6.98 12.25 38.80
CA GLY A 332 6.27 11.09 38.25
C GLY A 332 7.21 10.04 37.65
N ALA A 333 6.69 9.23 36.74
CA ALA A 333 7.45 8.23 36.00
C ALA A 333 7.18 8.36 34.49
N SER A 334 8.20 8.09 33.69
CA SER A 334 8.11 8.03 32.24
C SER A 334 8.72 6.75 31.70
N ILE A 335 8.06 6.17 30.70
CA ILE A 335 8.51 4.95 30.01
C ILE A 335 8.45 5.21 28.51
N GLN A 336 9.49 4.76 27.80
CA GLN A 336 9.59 4.75 26.36
C GLN A 336 9.67 3.31 25.84
N VAL A 337 9.07 3.07 24.69
CA VAL A 337 9.35 1.90 23.85
C VAL A 337 9.80 2.33 22.46
N ARG A 338 10.64 1.50 21.85
CA ARG A 338 11.08 1.65 20.46
C ARG A 338 10.28 0.71 19.57
N VAL A 339 9.49 1.30 18.68
CA VAL A 339 8.74 0.57 17.66
C VAL A 339 9.62 0.39 16.44
N TYR A 340 9.91 -0.87 16.10
CA TYR A 340 10.80 -1.28 15.03
C TYR A 340 10.06 -2.02 13.93
N ALA A 341 10.49 -1.80 12.69
CA ALA A 341 10.19 -2.60 11.52
C ALA A 341 11.01 -3.91 11.54
N GLU A 342 10.68 -4.79 12.46
CA GLU A 342 11.33 -6.08 12.68
C GLU A 342 10.26 -7.15 12.88
N ASN A 343 10.56 -8.39 12.48
CA ASN A 343 9.71 -9.55 12.75
C ASN A 343 10.23 -10.34 13.96
N PRO A 344 9.58 -10.25 15.14
CA PRO A 344 10.06 -10.93 16.35
C PRO A 344 10.05 -12.46 16.26
N THR A 345 9.29 -13.06 15.33
CA THR A 345 9.26 -14.53 15.13
C THR A 345 10.39 -15.06 14.29
N LYS A 346 11.02 -14.20 13.47
CA LYS A 346 12.12 -14.54 12.57
C LYS A 346 13.40 -13.86 13.06
N ASP A 347 13.76 -14.07 14.33
CA ASP A 347 14.95 -13.50 14.94
C ASP A 347 15.10 -11.97 14.81
N PHE A 348 13.97 -11.25 14.74
CA PHE A 348 13.91 -9.80 14.52
C PHE A 348 14.54 -9.38 13.20
N GLN A 349 14.39 -10.24 12.18
CA GLN A 349 14.70 -9.90 10.82
C GLN A 349 14.00 -8.57 10.44
N PRO A 350 14.75 -7.61 9.87
CA PRO A 350 14.16 -6.35 9.46
C PRO A 350 13.10 -6.51 8.37
N SER A 351 12.11 -5.64 8.40
CA SER A 351 10.90 -5.71 7.61
C SER A 351 10.76 -4.45 6.75
N CYS A 352 10.92 -4.59 5.44
CA CYS A 352 10.92 -3.46 4.50
C CYS A 352 9.62 -3.43 3.68
N GLY A 353 9.28 -2.26 3.16
CA GLY A 353 8.13 -2.06 2.28
C GLY A 353 7.27 -0.87 2.67
N THR A 354 6.14 -0.72 1.98
CA THR A 354 5.23 0.41 2.18
C THR A 354 4.33 0.20 3.40
N LEU A 355 4.27 1.21 4.27
CA LEU A 355 3.29 1.27 5.34
C LEU A 355 1.91 1.66 4.78
N THR A 356 1.00 0.70 4.66
CA THR A 356 -0.37 0.93 4.18
C THR A 356 -1.29 1.56 5.23
N SER A 357 -0.87 1.53 6.49
CA SER A 357 -1.45 2.26 7.61
C SER A 357 -0.33 2.66 8.58
N ALA A 358 -0.39 3.89 9.08
CA ALA A 358 0.44 4.38 10.17
C ALA A 358 -0.40 5.31 11.05
N GLN A 359 -1.00 4.74 12.08
CA GLN A 359 -1.83 5.44 13.05
C GLN A 359 -1.17 5.36 14.42
N PHE A 360 -1.12 6.50 15.10
CA PHE A 360 -0.53 6.64 16.42
C PHE A 360 -1.55 7.29 17.35
N PRO A 361 -1.46 7.04 18.68
CA PRO A 361 -2.33 7.68 19.64
C PRO A 361 -2.21 9.21 19.60
N PRO A 362 -3.29 9.96 19.92
CA PRO A 362 -3.22 11.41 20.03
C PRO A 362 -2.16 11.85 21.06
N ALA A 363 -1.59 13.04 20.88
CA ALA A 363 -0.57 13.60 21.78
C ALA A 363 -1.03 13.73 23.25
N ALA A 364 -2.35 13.84 23.49
CA ALA A 364 -2.92 13.82 24.83
C ALA A 364 -2.78 12.47 25.55
N VAL A 365 -2.61 11.37 24.80
CA VAL A 365 -2.43 10.01 25.32
C VAL A 365 -0.95 9.67 25.45
N ALA A 366 -0.14 9.93 24.44
CA ALA A 366 1.30 9.65 24.46
C ALA A 366 2.07 10.64 23.59
N ARG A 367 3.33 10.93 23.97
CA ARG A 367 4.29 11.60 23.10
C ARG A 367 4.84 10.59 22.11
N VAL A 368 4.62 10.83 20.83
CA VAL A 368 5.11 9.95 19.76
C VAL A 368 6.14 10.70 18.92
N GLU A 369 7.36 10.16 18.86
CA GLU A 369 8.39 10.65 17.96
C GLU A 369 8.56 9.67 16.80
N THR A 370 8.06 10.05 15.64
CA THR A 370 8.05 9.21 14.43
C THR A 370 8.56 10.01 13.23
N TRP A 371 8.97 9.30 12.19
CA TRP A 371 9.24 9.86 10.86
C TRP A 371 8.37 9.24 9.76
N VAL A 372 7.56 8.25 10.12
CA VAL A 372 6.72 7.51 9.19
C VAL A 372 5.28 7.99 9.22
N GLU A 373 4.64 7.87 8.07
CA GLU A 373 3.21 8.07 7.87
C GLU A 373 2.71 7.04 6.86
N ARG A 374 1.39 7.03 6.63
CA ARG A 374 0.78 6.16 5.62
C ARG A 374 1.37 6.46 4.24
N GLY A 375 1.79 5.42 3.54
CA GLY A 375 2.37 5.50 2.20
C GLY A 375 3.89 5.68 2.16
N VAL A 376 4.55 5.85 3.30
CA VAL A 376 6.02 5.85 3.36
C VAL A 376 6.54 4.44 3.14
N GLU A 377 7.60 4.33 2.33
CA GLU A 377 8.36 3.10 2.16
C GLU A 377 9.50 3.05 3.19
N VAL A 378 9.55 1.95 3.95
CA VAL A 378 10.63 1.65 4.88
C VAL A 378 11.70 0.88 4.12
N SER A 379 12.86 1.52 3.91
CA SER A 379 13.95 1.01 3.09
C SER A 379 14.92 0.10 3.89
N PRO A 380 15.69 -0.76 3.19
CA PRO A 380 16.70 -1.63 3.82
C PRO A 380 18.03 -0.93 4.14
N PHE A 381 18.17 0.38 3.92
CA PHE A 381 19.49 1.04 3.97
C PHE A 381 19.96 1.44 5.36
N TYR A 382 19.04 1.61 6.31
CA TYR A 382 19.29 2.30 7.58
C TYR A 382 18.81 1.48 8.78
N ASP A 383 18.52 2.17 9.88
CA ASP A 383 17.94 1.61 11.08
C ASP A 383 16.42 1.36 10.92
N PRO A 384 15.87 0.26 11.47
CA PRO A 384 14.46 -0.09 11.34
C PRO A 384 13.52 0.65 12.31
N MET A 385 13.99 1.62 13.12
CA MET A 385 13.13 2.32 14.08
C MET A 385 12.09 3.17 13.36
N LEU A 386 10.81 2.87 13.58
CA LEU A 386 9.68 3.61 13.02
C LEU A 386 9.28 4.77 13.93
N ALA A 387 9.16 4.49 15.21
CA ALA A 387 8.69 5.46 16.20
C ALA A 387 9.23 5.16 17.60
N LYS A 388 9.22 6.19 18.43
CA LYS A 388 9.33 6.09 19.88
C LYS A 388 8.01 6.51 20.49
N ILE A 389 7.43 5.66 21.33
CA ILE A 389 6.21 5.97 22.06
C ILE A 389 6.60 6.18 23.51
N ILE A 390 6.37 7.39 24.00
CA ILE A 390 6.80 7.87 25.31
C ILE A 390 5.55 8.27 26.08
N VAL A 391 5.43 7.82 27.32
CA VAL A 391 4.33 8.21 28.22
C VAL A 391 4.87 8.76 29.52
N HIS A 392 4.04 9.57 30.18
CA HIS A 392 4.29 10.12 31.50
C HIS A 392 3.07 9.91 32.40
N ALA A 393 3.30 9.56 33.66
CA ALA A 393 2.24 9.41 34.65
C ALA A 393 2.76 9.70 36.07
N ALA A 394 1.85 9.71 37.05
CA ALA A 394 2.19 9.98 38.45
C ALA A 394 3.10 8.90 39.06
N ASP A 395 2.98 7.66 38.59
CA ASP A 395 3.78 6.52 39.03
C ASP A 395 4.02 5.53 37.88
N ARG A 396 4.87 4.53 38.14
CA ARG A 396 5.29 3.53 37.15
C ARG A 396 4.13 2.65 36.68
N GLU A 397 3.21 2.26 37.56
CA GLU A 397 2.09 1.38 37.18
C GLU A 397 1.13 2.08 36.23
N GLN A 398 0.79 3.34 36.52
CA GLN A 398 0.00 4.17 35.63
C GLN A 398 0.71 4.44 34.30
N ALA A 399 2.04 4.61 34.31
CA ALA A 399 2.82 4.75 33.08
C ALA A 399 2.73 3.48 32.21
N ILE A 400 2.85 2.29 32.81
CA ILE A 400 2.68 1.00 32.09
C ILE A 400 1.28 0.89 31.48
N ALA A 401 0.23 1.19 32.25
CA ALA A 401 -1.14 1.14 31.77
C ALA A 401 -1.38 2.10 30.60
N ARG A 402 -0.86 3.33 30.70
CA ARG A 402 -0.95 4.35 29.64
C ARG A 402 -0.17 3.94 28.39
N LEU A 403 1.00 3.32 28.55
CA LEU A 403 1.81 2.82 27.45
C LEU A 403 1.14 1.67 26.71
N LEU A 404 0.51 0.73 27.44
CA LEU A 404 -0.28 -0.34 26.84
C LEU A 404 -1.45 0.22 26.02
N ALA A 405 -2.19 1.18 26.57
CA ALA A 405 -3.26 1.86 25.84
C ALA A 405 -2.75 2.59 24.58
N ALA A 406 -1.56 3.22 24.66
CA ALA A 406 -0.92 3.86 23.51
C ALA A 406 -0.52 2.85 22.42
N LEU A 407 -0.01 1.68 22.79
CA LEU A 407 0.30 0.59 21.86
C LEU A 407 -0.96 -0.10 21.31
N ASP A 408 -2.04 -0.17 22.08
CA ASP A 408 -3.35 -0.65 21.60
C ASP A 408 -3.96 0.29 20.57
N ALA A 409 -3.71 1.60 20.67
CA ALA A 409 -4.11 2.61 19.69
C ALA A 409 -3.10 2.81 18.53
N THR A 410 -2.01 2.03 18.46
CA THR A 410 -1.01 2.13 17.39
C THR A 410 -1.28 1.06 16.33
N ALA A 411 -1.46 1.49 15.07
CA ALA A 411 -1.65 0.59 13.93
C ALA A 411 -0.61 0.88 12.83
N LEU A 412 0.28 -0.08 12.60
CA LEU A 412 1.31 -0.05 11.57
C LEU A 412 1.14 -1.31 10.72
N ASN A 413 0.76 -1.17 9.46
CA ASN A 413 0.42 -2.28 8.57
C ASN A 413 1.14 -2.16 7.24
N GLY A 414 1.25 -3.29 6.52
CA GLY A 414 1.99 -3.41 5.25
C GLY A 414 3.37 -4.04 5.40
N ILE A 415 3.94 -3.96 6.62
CA ILE A 415 5.17 -4.63 7.04
C ILE A 415 5.00 -5.18 8.46
N GLU A 416 5.81 -6.16 8.84
CA GLU A 416 5.85 -6.64 10.23
C GLU A 416 6.53 -5.64 11.18
N THR A 417 6.06 -5.58 12.43
CA THR A 417 6.62 -4.71 13.47
C THR A 417 6.73 -5.42 14.82
N ASN A 418 7.52 -4.86 15.74
CA ASN A 418 7.65 -5.39 17.09
C ASN A 418 6.52 -4.98 18.06
N VAL A 419 5.43 -4.33 17.61
CA VAL A 419 4.36 -3.81 18.50
C VAL A 419 3.75 -4.91 19.36
N GLY A 420 3.44 -6.08 18.77
CA GLY A 420 2.89 -7.23 19.51
C GLY A 420 3.86 -7.77 20.57
N TYR A 421 5.16 -7.78 20.25
CA TYR A 421 6.23 -8.18 21.17
C TYR A 421 6.33 -7.24 22.38
N LEU A 422 6.32 -5.93 22.15
CA LEU A 422 6.33 -4.91 23.20
C LEU A 422 5.13 -5.07 24.16
N LYS A 423 3.93 -5.29 23.63
CA LYS A 423 2.72 -5.51 24.45
C LYS A 423 2.86 -6.72 25.38
N GLN A 424 3.41 -7.84 24.89
CA GLN A 424 3.57 -9.04 25.71
C GLN A 424 4.61 -8.83 26.82
N ILE A 425 5.71 -8.13 26.55
CA ILE A 425 6.71 -7.76 27.57
C ILE A 425 6.07 -6.93 28.68
N LEU A 426 5.35 -5.86 28.32
CA LEU A 426 4.75 -4.92 29.28
C LEU A 426 3.67 -5.58 30.15
N ARG A 427 2.97 -6.60 29.63
CA ARG A 427 2.01 -7.41 30.39
C ARG A 427 2.70 -8.44 31.32
N GLY A 428 3.96 -8.77 31.06
CA GLY A 428 4.73 -9.76 31.81
C GLY A 428 5.02 -9.36 33.25
N ALA A 429 4.99 -10.34 34.16
CA ALA A 429 5.19 -10.14 35.60
C ALA A 429 6.59 -9.57 35.93
N VAL A 430 7.64 -9.97 35.20
CA VAL A 430 9.03 -9.53 35.45
C VAL A 430 9.18 -8.02 35.20
N PHE A 431 8.65 -7.52 34.09
CA PHE A 431 8.70 -6.09 33.79
C PHE A 431 7.81 -5.30 34.75
N ARG A 432 6.57 -5.74 35.01
CA ARG A 432 5.68 -5.08 36.00
C ARG A 432 6.29 -5.05 37.41
N GLY A 433 7.00 -6.11 37.78
CA GLY A 433 7.73 -6.21 39.04
C GLY A 433 9.02 -5.39 39.11
N GLY A 434 9.53 -4.86 38.00
CA GLY A 434 10.80 -4.12 37.94
C GLY A 434 12.03 -5.00 38.21
N GLN A 435 11.93 -6.31 37.92
CA GLN A 435 12.96 -7.32 38.22
C GLN A 435 13.79 -7.71 36.98
N HIS A 436 13.70 -6.92 35.92
CA HIS A 436 14.37 -7.22 34.66
C HIS A 436 15.89 -6.95 34.73
N THR A 437 16.64 -7.71 33.95
CA THR A 437 18.09 -7.61 33.79
C THR A 437 18.44 -7.44 32.30
N THR A 438 19.69 -7.11 32.01
CA THR A 438 20.23 -7.01 30.64
C THR A 438 20.16 -8.31 29.82
N SER A 439 19.97 -9.47 30.48
CA SER A 439 19.82 -10.77 29.83
C SER A 439 18.36 -11.22 29.66
N PHE A 440 17.39 -10.54 30.29
CA PHE A 440 16.00 -11.00 30.36
C PHE A 440 15.37 -11.29 28.98
N LEU A 441 15.54 -10.38 28.02
CA LEU A 441 14.92 -10.54 26.70
C LEU A 441 15.55 -11.67 25.86
N ASN A 442 16.75 -12.15 26.19
CA ASN A 442 17.35 -13.27 25.47
C ASN A 442 16.59 -14.59 25.72
N GLY A 443 15.89 -14.72 26.85
CA GLY A 443 15.07 -15.89 27.20
C GLY A 443 13.56 -15.65 27.07
N PHE A 444 13.13 -14.48 26.61
CA PHE A 444 11.71 -14.13 26.50
C PHE A 444 11.07 -14.83 25.28
N ARG A 445 10.02 -15.62 25.52
CA ARG A 445 9.27 -16.30 24.44
C ARG A 445 8.11 -15.44 23.97
N TYR A 446 8.15 -15.05 22.70
CA TYR A 446 7.07 -14.34 22.01
C TYR A 446 6.09 -15.32 21.37
N PHE A 447 4.79 -15.05 21.51
CA PHE A 447 3.72 -15.81 20.86
C PHE A 447 3.03 -14.97 19.79
N ALA A 448 3.22 -15.29 18.52
CA ALA A 448 2.66 -14.51 17.42
C ALA A 448 1.26 -15.00 17.02
N HIS A 449 0.35 -14.05 16.76
CA HIS A 449 -0.99 -14.34 16.25
C HIS A 449 -1.01 -14.13 14.74
N THR A 450 -0.22 -14.92 14.02
CA THR A 450 0.05 -14.71 12.59
C THR A 450 0.05 -16.01 11.79
N VAL A 451 -0.02 -15.85 10.47
CA VAL A 451 0.19 -16.89 9.46
C VAL A 451 1.34 -16.44 8.56
N ASP A 452 2.39 -17.25 8.46
CA ASP A 452 3.52 -17.00 7.57
C ASP A 452 3.23 -17.56 6.18
N VAL A 453 3.51 -16.77 5.15
CA VAL A 453 3.47 -17.19 3.75
C VAL A 453 4.81 -17.79 3.37
N MET A 454 4.87 -19.13 3.28
CA MET A 454 6.06 -19.85 2.84
C MET A 454 6.20 -19.88 1.32
N SER A 455 5.07 -19.99 0.63
CA SER A 455 4.95 -19.83 -0.82
C SER A 455 3.60 -19.17 -1.13
N PRO A 456 3.52 -18.20 -2.06
CA PRO A 456 2.32 -17.41 -2.29
C PRO A 456 1.29 -18.06 -3.23
N GLY A 457 1.65 -19.13 -3.95
CA GLY A 457 0.86 -19.62 -5.08
C GLY A 457 0.97 -18.73 -6.32
N VAL A 458 0.12 -18.95 -7.33
CA VAL A 458 0.13 -18.18 -8.59
C VAL A 458 -0.41 -16.77 -8.36
N GLN A 459 -1.62 -16.67 -7.82
CA GLN A 459 -2.23 -15.38 -7.50
C GLN A 459 -3.15 -15.54 -6.28
N THR A 460 -2.61 -15.20 -5.11
CA THR A 460 -3.35 -15.16 -3.84
C THR A 460 -3.52 -13.72 -3.37
N THR A 461 -4.75 -13.30 -3.09
CA THR A 461 -5.06 -11.94 -2.64
C THR A 461 -6.01 -11.94 -1.45
N VAL A 462 -5.92 -10.91 -0.59
CA VAL A 462 -6.89 -10.70 0.48
C VAL A 462 -8.13 -10.02 -0.11
N GLN A 463 -9.31 -10.59 0.12
CA GLN A 463 -10.59 -10.05 -0.34
C GLN A 463 -11.62 -10.02 0.79
N ASP A 464 -12.58 -9.10 0.72
CA ASP A 464 -13.77 -9.05 1.58
C ASP A 464 -15.05 -8.89 0.74
N TYR A 465 -16.21 -9.11 1.35
CA TYR A 465 -17.51 -8.99 0.70
C TYR A 465 -18.36 -7.93 1.41
N PRO A 466 -19.08 -7.04 0.70
CA PRO A 466 -19.26 -7.00 -0.76
C PRO A 466 -18.08 -6.39 -1.53
N GLY A 467 -16.99 -5.99 -0.85
CA GLY A 467 -15.91 -5.21 -1.45
C GLY A 467 -16.12 -3.72 -1.24
N ARG A 468 -15.58 -2.90 -2.14
CA ARG A 468 -15.44 -1.45 -2.01
C ARG A 468 -16.57 -0.69 -2.72
N THR A 469 -17.73 -0.63 -2.08
CA THR A 469 -18.92 0.09 -2.59
C THR A 469 -18.82 1.61 -2.37
N GLY A 470 -19.57 2.43 -3.13
CA GLY A 470 -19.67 3.88 -2.86
C GLY A 470 -18.80 4.78 -3.76
N TYR A 471 -18.02 4.20 -4.67
CA TYR A 471 -16.97 4.91 -5.42
C TYR A 471 -16.95 4.58 -6.92
N TRP A 472 -17.97 3.89 -7.44
CA TRP A 472 -18.05 3.50 -8.85
C TRP A 472 -18.06 4.73 -9.78
N ASN A 473 -18.68 5.82 -9.33
CA ASN A 473 -18.75 7.10 -10.04
C ASN A 473 -17.41 7.86 -10.11
N ILE A 474 -16.39 7.41 -9.38
CA ILE A 474 -15.01 7.89 -9.46
C ILE A 474 -14.15 6.93 -10.31
N GLY A 475 -14.65 5.73 -10.62
CA GLY A 475 -13.87 4.66 -11.24
C GLY A 475 -12.99 3.90 -10.27
N VAL A 476 -13.41 3.80 -9.02
CA VAL A 476 -12.80 2.86 -8.08
C VAL A 476 -13.59 1.55 -8.14
N PRO A 477 -12.96 0.43 -8.52
CA PRO A 477 -13.66 -0.83 -8.63
C PRO A 477 -14.06 -1.39 -7.26
N LEU A 478 -15.11 -2.22 -7.29
CA LEU A 478 -15.59 -2.95 -6.12
C LEU A 478 -14.51 -3.90 -5.58
N SER A 479 -13.78 -4.56 -6.47
CA SER A 479 -12.91 -5.69 -6.09
C SER A 479 -13.73 -6.76 -5.36
N GLY A 480 -13.24 -7.29 -4.23
CA GLY A 480 -13.90 -8.40 -3.56
C GLY A 480 -13.65 -9.73 -4.27
N PRO A 481 -14.23 -10.81 -3.74
CA PRO A 481 -14.11 -12.14 -4.31
C PRO A 481 -14.79 -12.21 -5.68
N MET A 482 -14.11 -12.80 -6.66
CA MET A 482 -14.66 -13.06 -8.00
C MET A 482 -15.82 -14.07 -7.96
N ASP A 483 -15.75 -15.03 -7.03
CA ASP A 483 -16.83 -15.92 -6.61
C ASP A 483 -17.21 -15.60 -5.15
N GLY A 484 -18.18 -14.69 -5.02
CA GLY A 484 -18.70 -14.28 -3.72
C GLY A 484 -19.47 -15.37 -2.97
N LEU A 485 -19.98 -16.40 -3.66
CA LEU A 485 -20.75 -17.47 -3.02
C LEU A 485 -19.84 -18.39 -2.20
N ALA A 486 -18.79 -18.93 -2.82
CA ALA A 486 -17.83 -19.79 -2.15
C ALA A 486 -17.11 -19.04 -1.01
N PHE A 487 -16.76 -17.77 -1.23
CA PHE A 487 -16.16 -16.90 -0.22
C PHE A 487 -17.05 -16.72 1.01
N ARG A 488 -18.33 -16.35 0.82
CA ARG A 488 -19.28 -16.15 1.92
C ARG A 488 -19.55 -17.45 2.68
N LEU A 489 -19.64 -18.59 1.97
CA LEU A 489 -19.79 -19.90 2.60
C LEU A 489 -18.55 -20.29 3.43
N ALA A 490 -17.33 -20.04 2.94
CA ALA A 490 -16.10 -20.27 3.70
C ALA A 490 -16.10 -19.47 5.01
N ASN A 491 -16.41 -18.18 4.94
CA ASN A 491 -16.53 -17.32 6.12
C ASN A 491 -17.58 -17.85 7.10
N ARG A 492 -18.75 -18.24 6.60
CA ARG A 492 -19.82 -18.76 7.47
C ARG A 492 -19.41 -20.04 8.19
N LEU A 493 -18.69 -20.95 7.53
CA LEU A 493 -18.24 -22.22 8.13
C LEU A 493 -17.30 -22.02 9.33
N VAL A 494 -16.51 -20.95 9.35
CA VAL A 494 -15.69 -20.54 10.52
C VAL A 494 -16.39 -19.55 11.45
N ALA A 495 -17.71 -19.39 11.30
CA ALA A 495 -18.55 -18.48 12.07
C ALA A 495 -18.19 -16.98 11.94
N ASN A 496 -17.57 -16.59 10.83
CA ASN A 496 -17.34 -15.19 10.52
C ASN A 496 -18.63 -14.49 10.04
N ALA A 497 -18.67 -13.18 10.25
CA ALA A 497 -19.55 -12.29 9.51
C ALA A 497 -19.07 -12.16 8.04
N GLU A 498 -19.95 -11.74 7.15
CA GLU A 498 -19.65 -11.71 5.70
C GLU A 498 -18.58 -10.68 5.31
N ASP A 499 -18.40 -9.65 6.14
CA ASP A 499 -17.41 -8.58 5.97
C ASP A 499 -15.98 -9.01 6.33
N LYS A 500 -15.79 -10.22 6.87
CA LYS A 500 -14.46 -10.70 7.27
C LYS A 500 -13.63 -11.05 6.04
N ALA A 501 -12.39 -10.57 6.05
CA ALA A 501 -11.45 -10.83 4.99
C ALA A 501 -10.99 -12.30 4.97
N GLY A 502 -10.95 -12.86 3.78
CA GLY A 502 -10.40 -14.18 3.47
C GLY A 502 -9.36 -14.09 2.34
N LEU A 503 -8.75 -15.21 1.97
CA LEU A 503 -7.89 -15.27 0.78
C LEU A 503 -8.68 -15.79 -0.42
N GLU A 504 -8.57 -15.08 -1.54
CA GLU A 504 -8.88 -15.61 -2.87
C GLU A 504 -7.62 -16.23 -3.46
N ILE A 505 -7.73 -17.47 -3.94
CA ILE A 505 -6.63 -18.28 -4.48
C ILE A 505 -6.98 -18.67 -5.91
N THR A 506 -6.12 -18.34 -6.88
CA THR A 506 -6.37 -18.57 -8.31
C THR A 506 -5.37 -19.60 -8.86
N LEU A 507 -5.87 -20.62 -9.57
CA LEU A 507 -5.12 -21.71 -10.23
C LEU A 507 -4.30 -22.64 -9.30
N ALA A 508 -3.33 -22.10 -8.57
CA ALA A 508 -2.54 -22.85 -7.58
C ALA A 508 -2.27 -22.00 -6.35
N GLY A 509 -2.40 -22.61 -5.18
CA GLY A 509 -2.46 -21.88 -3.92
C GLY A 509 -1.18 -21.80 -3.10
N PRO A 510 -1.25 -21.11 -1.96
CA PRO A 510 -0.10 -20.86 -1.11
C PRO A 510 0.27 -22.07 -0.23
N THR A 511 1.47 -22.02 0.35
CA THR A 511 1.84 -22.79 1.53
C THR A 511 1.93 -21.85 2.73
N LEU A 512 1.15 -22.12 3.77
CA LEU A 512 0.94 -21.25 4.92
C LEU A 512 1.31 -21.97 6.22
N ARG A 513 2.04 -21.31 7.11
CA ARG A 513 2.35 -21.82 8.46
C ARG A 513 1.62 -20.99 9.51
N PHE A 514 0.83 -21.65 10.36
CA PHE A 514 0.10 -21.00 11.44
C PHE A 514 0.96 -20.88 12.69
N ASN A 515 1.07 -19.69 13.27
CA ASN A 515 1.87 -19.46 14.50
C ASN A 515 1.03 -19.45 15.78
N CYS A 516 -0.29 -19.56 15.66
CA CYS A 516 -1.24 -19.72 16.76
C CYS A 516 -2.37 -20.69 16.41
N ASP A 517 -3.12 -21.12 17.42
CA ASP A 517 -4.32 -21.93 17.23
C ASP A 517 -5.44 -21.12 16.57
N SER A 518 -6.14 -21.72 15.60
CA SER A 518 -7.24 -21.08 14.87
C SER A 518 -8.23 -22.11 14.30
N MET A 519 -9.25 -21.62 13.58
CA MET A 519 -10.11 -22.43 12.73
C MET A 519 -10.10 -21.91 11.29
N ILE A 520 -10.11 -22.83 10.32
CA ILE A 520 -10.12 -22.53 8.89
C ILE A 520 -11.26 -23.24 8.18
N ALA A 521 -11.65 -22.72 7.01
CA ALA A 521 -12.47 -23.44 6.04
C ALA A 521 -12.00 -23.11 4.62
N VAL A 522 -12.06 -24.10 3.74
CA VAL A 522 -11.70 -23.97 2.32
C VAL A 522 -12.92 -24.30 1.46
N CYS A 523 -13.27 -23.41 0.54
CA CYS A 523 -14.40 -23.53 -0.38
C CYS A 523 -13.96 -23.14 -1.80
N GLY A 524 -14.81 -23.37 -2.81
CA GLY A 524 -14.55 -23.01 -4.20
C GLY A 524 -14.15 -24.21 -5.06
N ALA A 525 -13.39 -23.94 -6.13
CA ALA A 525 -12.93 -24.96 -7.06
C ALA A 525 -12.07 -26.03 -6.35
N PRO A 526 -12.27 -27.32 -6.65
CA PRO A 526 -11.48 -28.40 -6.05
C PRO A 526 -9.98 -28.24 -6.31
N MET A 527 -9.19 -28.12 -5.25
CA MET A 527 -7.72 -28.10 -5.28
C MET A 527 -7.17 -29.18 -4.35
N GLU A 528 -5.93 -29.59 -4.60
CA GLU A 528 -5.20 -30.40 -3.63
C GLU A 528 -4.89 -29.53 -2.40
N VAL A 529 -5.39 -29.91 -1.23
CA VAL A 529 -5.10 -29.20 0.01
C VAL A 529 -4.67 -30.20 1.07
N ARG A 530 -3.58 -29.90 1.76
CA ARG A 530 -3.05 -30.73 2.85
C ARG A 530 -2.82 -29.90 4.09
N LEU A 531 -3.21 -30.42 5.25
CA LEU A 531 -2.91 -29.88 6.56
C LEU A 531 -1.98 -30.85 7.27
N ASP A 532 -0.74 -30.44 7.56
CA ASP A 532 0.32 -31.28 8.12
C ASP A 532 0.57 -32.57 7.32
N GLY A 533 0.48 -32.47 6.00
CA GLY A 533 0.65 -33.58 5.05
C GLY A 533 -0.62 -34.38 4.76
N GLU A 534 -1.63 -34.30 5.62
CA GLU A 534 -2.89 -35.02 5.49
C GLU A 534 -3.87 -34.31 4.55
N PRO A 535 -4.51 -35.01 3.59
CA PRO A 535 -5.49 -34.41 2.69
C PRO A 535 -6.68 -33.76 3.44
N LEU A 536 -7.03 -32.55 3.02
CA LEU A 536 -8.12 -31.74 3.57
C LEU A 536 -9.29 -31.72 2.59
N THR A 537 -10.51 -31.97 3.09
CA THR A 537 -11.75 -31.93 2.30
C THR A 537 -12.35 -30.54 2.34
N PHE A 538 -12.84 -30.04 1.21
CA PHE A 538 -13.46 -28.71 1.12
C PHE A 538 -14.81 -28.65 1.86
N TRP A 539 -15.36 -27.44 1.99
CA TRP A 539 -16.72 -27.16 2.47
C TRP A 539 -16.99 -27.56 3.92
N ARG A 540 -15.95 -27.56 4.76
CA ARG A 540 -16.04 -27.81 6.20
C ARG A 540 -15.00 -27.02 6.98
N SER A 541 -15.26 -26.83 8.27
CA SER A 541 -14.30 -26.20 9.18
C SER A 541 -13.33 -27.20 9.81
N TYR A 542 -12.10 -26.74 10.02
CA TYR A 542 -11.01 -27.48 10.66
C TYR A 542 -10.35 -26.63 11.74
N SER A 543 -9.99 -27.26 12.86
CA SER A 543 -9.10 -26.64 13.84
C SER A 543 -7.65 -26.79 13.39
N VAL A 544 -6.87 -25.73 13.55
CA VAL A 544 -5.45 -25.65 13.21
C VAL A 544 -4.68 -25.34 14.47
N LYS A 545 -3.55 -26.03 14.68
CA LYS A 545 -2.67 -25.82 15.83
C LYS A 545 -1.48 -24.96 15.46
N ALA A 546 -0.93 -24.25 16.45
CA ALA A 546 0.33 -23.53 16.28
C ALA A 546 1.44 -24.48 15.76
N GLY A 547 2.13 -24.07 14.70
CA GLY A 547 3.13 -24.85 13.97
C GLY A 547 2.59 -25.59 12.75
N ALA A 548 1.28 -25.71 12.59
CA ALA A 548 0.69 -26.46 11.48
C ALA A 548 0.93 -25.79 10.12
N ILE A 549 1.08 -26.63 9.09
CA ILE A 549 1.33 -26.22 7.71
C ILE A 549 0.13 -26.58 6.83
N LEU A 550 -0.50 -25.57 6.25
CA LEU A 550 -1.55 -25.70 5.25
C LEU A 550 -0.95 -25.47 3.86
N LYS A 551 -0.92 -26.53 3.04
CA LYS A 551 -0.36 -26.51 1.68
C LYS A 551 -1.48 -26.67 0.66
N PHE A 552 -1.62 -25.68 -0.21
CA PHE A 552 -2.42 -25.79 -1.42
C PHE A 552 -1.53 -26.25 -2.60
N GLY A 553 -2.09 -27.09 -3.46
CA GLY A 553 -1.50 -27.51 -4.72
C GLY A 553 -2.22 -26.86 -5.91
N LYS A 554 -2.21 -27.57 -7.05
CA LYS A 554 -2.92 -27.17 -8.27
C LYS A 554 -4.41 -27.55 -8.18
N LEU A 555 -5.22 -26.99 -9.07
CA LEU A 555 -6.59 -27.45 -9.32
C LEU A 555 -6.62 -28.93 -9.69
N VAL A 556 -7.59 -29.66 -9.13
CA VAL A 556 -7.80 -31.09 -9.41
C VAL A 556 -8.81 -31.30 -10.55
N SER A 557 -9.71 -30.35 -10.76
CA SER A 557 -10.82 -30.47 -11.71
C SER A 557 -11.23 -29.11 -12.29
N ASN A 558 -12.50 -28.98 -12.70
CA ASN A 558 -13.09 -27.74 -13.20
C ASN A 558 -13.16 -26.63 -12.13
N GLY A 559 -13.30 -25.39 -12.62
CA GLY A 559 -13.21 -24.18 -11.81
C GLY A 559 -11.84 -23.50 -11.93
N CYS A 560 -11.73 -22.35 -11.28
CA CYS A 560 -10.57 -21.45 -11.39
C CYS A 560 -10.07 -20.97 -10.02
N ARG A 561 -10.97 -20.77 -9.05
CA ARG A 561 -10.65 -20.12 -7.77
C ARG A 561 -11.16 -20.87 -6.56
N ALA A 562 -10.33 -20.89 -5.51
CA ALA A 562 -10.67 -21.36 -4.18
C ALA A 562 -10.53 -20.23 -3.15
N TYR A 563 -11.13 -20.42 -1.97
CA TYR A 563 -11.17 -19.42 -0.92
C TYR A 563 -10.81 -20.03 0.43
N LEU A 564 -9.92 -19.36 1.16
CA LEU A 564 -9.55 -19.68 2.54
C LEU A 564 -10.13 -18.65 3.48
N ALA A 565 -11.02 -19.09 4.37
CA ALA A 565 -11.46 -18.31 5.51
C ALA A 565 -10.71 -18.76 6.78
N VAL A 566 -10.37 -17.79 7.63
CA VAL A 566 -9.81 -18.01 8.97
C VAL A 566 -10.76 -17.36 9.98
N GLN A 567 -10.96 -17.97 11.14
CA GLN A 567 -11.79 -17.43 12.20
C GLN A 567 -11.33 -16.00 12.59
N GLY A 568 -12.27 -15.07 12.67
CA GLY A 568 -12.01 -13.64 12.90
C GLY A 568 -11.53 -12.87 11.66
N GLY A 569 -11.19 -13.55 10.57
CA GLY A 569 -10.68 -12.96 9.32
C GLY A 569 -9.22 -12.50 9.40
N PHE A 570 -8.62 -12.24 8.23
CA PHE A 570 -7.29 -11.65 8.15
C PHE A 570 -7.31 -10.16 8.53
N GLN A 571 -6.37 -9.75 9.39
CA GLN A 571 -6.30 -8.39 9.92
C GLN A 571 -5.50 -7.48 8.99
N VAL A 572 -6.20 -6.78 8.09
CA VAL A 572 -5.64 -5.77 7.17
C VAL A 572 -6.42 -4.45 7.29
N PRO A 573 -5.78 -3.29 7.05
CA PRO A 573 -6.43 -2.00 7.17
C PRO A 573 -7.43 -1.74 6.03
N ASP A 574 -8.46 -0.95 6.31
CA ASP A 574 -9.40 -0.52 5.28
C ASP A 574 -8.77 0.51 4.34
N TYR A 575 -9.14 0.41 3.07
CA TYR A 575 -8.90 1.43 2.06
C TYR A 575 -10.22 1.75 1.37
N LEU A 576 -10.72 2.97 1.61
CA LEU A 576 -12.04 3.41 1.13
C LEU A 576 -13.16 2.44 1.56
N GLY A 577 -13.17 2.06 2.84
CA GLY A 577 -14.23 1.25 3.45
C GLY A 577 -14.16 -0.26 3.23
N SER A 578 -13.10 -0.78 2.58
CA SER A 578 -12.95 -2.21 2.31
C SER A 578 -11.50 -2.70 2.46
N LYS A 579 -11.36 -3.98 2.80
CA LYS A 579 -10.12 -4.76 2.90
C LYS A 579 -9.71 -5.42 1.57
N SER A 580 -10.55 -5.35 0.55
CA SER A 580 -10.31 -5.99 -0.73
C SER A 580 -9.07 -5.46 -1.45
N THR A 581 -8.32 -6.35 -2.09
CA THR A 581 -7.11 -5.97 -2.85
C THR A 581 -7.50 -5.52 -4.25
N PHE A 582 -7.09 -4.31 -4.66
CA PHE A 582 -7.08 -3.89 -6.06
C PHE A 582 -5.62 -3.76 -6.53
N THR A 583 -5.14 -4.75 -7.26
CA THR A 583 -3.71 -4.87 -7.63
C THR A 583 -3.25 -3.77 -8.57
N LEU A 584 -4.06 -3.42 -9.57
CA LEU A 584 -3.72 -2.35 -10.52
C LEU A 584 -3.62 -0.98 -9.83
N GLY A 585 -4.51 -0.70 -8.88
CA GLY A 585 -4.47 0.53 -8.08
C GLY A 585 -3.43 0.50 -6.95
N GLN A 586 -2.85 -0.67 -6.66
CA GLN A 586 -1.87 -0.93 -5.59
C GLN A 586 -2.37 -0.52 -4.20
N PHE A 587 -3.62 -0.85 -3.86
CA PHE A 587 -4.19 -0.57 -2.54
C PHE A 587 -5.18 -1.64 -2.05
N GLY A 588 -5.51 -1.58 -0.76
CA GLY A 588 -6.30 -2.59 -0.06
C GLY A 588 -5.51 -3.88 0.21
N GLY A 589 -6.14 -4.84 0.87
CA GLY A 589 -5.53 -6.13 1.19
C GLY A 589 -4.18 -6.04 1.93
N HIS A 590 -3.30 -7.00 1.64
CA HIS A 590 -1.93 -7.00 2.14
C HIS A 590 -1.03 -6.20 1.19
N ALA A 591 -0.67 -4.98 1.60
CA ALA A 591 0.21 -4.09 0.84
C ALA A 591 -0.28 -3.72 -0.59
N GLY A 592 -1.57 -3.85 -0.90
CA GLY A 592 -2.12 -3.51 -2.21
C GLY A 592 -1.77 -4.49 -3.34
N ARG A 593 -1.25 -5.67 -3.00
CA ARG A 593 -0.70 -6.63 -3.98
C ARG A 593 -1.10 -8.07 -3.67
N THR A 594 -0.73 -8.98 -4.56
CA THR A 594 -0.70 -10.41 -4.28
C THR A 594 0.26 -10.73 -3.14
N LEU A 595 0.01 -11.84 -2.44
CA LEU A 595 0.94 -12.34 -1.41
C LEU A 595 2.29 -12.68 -2.03
N LEU A 596 3.34 -12.53 -1.24
CA LEU A 596 4.71 -12.89 -1.58
C LEU A 596 5.30 -13.82 -0.52
N THR A 597 6.31 -14.59 -0.91
CA THR A 597 7.10 -15.38 0.04
C THR A 597 7.67 -14.48 1.13
N GLY A 598 7.47 -14.88 2.39
CA GLY A 598 7.96 -14.14 3.55
C GLY A 598 6.92 -13.21 4.19
N ASP A 599 5.81 -12.92 3.51
CA ASP A 599 4.69 -12.14 4.06
C ASP A 599 4.17 -12.77 5.36
N VAL A 600 3.67 -11.92 6.24
CA VAL A 600 3.09 -12.29 7.53
C VAL A 600 1.69 -11.70 7.62
N LEU A 601 0.69 -12.57 7.75
CA LEU A 601 -0.71 -12.18 7.86
C LEU A 601 -1.17 -12.30 9.31
N HIS A 602 -1.66 -11.20 9.88
CA HIS A 602 -2.18 -11.19 11.26
C HIS A 602 -3.59 -11.78 11.32
N ILE A 603 -3.87 -12.58 12.35
CA ILE A 603 -5.16 -13.24 12.58
C ILE A 603 -5.59 -13.14 14.05
N VAL A 604 -6.83 -13.51 14.35
CA VAL A 604 -7.32 -13.67 15.72
C VAL A 604 -7.05 -15.10 16.18
N ALA A 605 -6.38 -15.26 17.33
CA ALA A 605 -6.14 -16.56 17.95
C ALA A 605 -7.42 -17.11 18.60
N ALA A 606 -7.63 -18.42 18.54
CA ALA A 606 -8.85 -19.07 19.04
C ALA A 606 -9.13 -18.83 20.54
N ASP A 607 -8.10 -18.72 21.38
CA ASP A 607 -8.25 -18.51 22.84
C ASP A 607 -8.50 -17.04 23.24
N ALA A 608 -8.35 -16.08 22.30
CA ALA A 608 -8.49 -14.66 22.58
C ALA A 608 -9.94 -14.14 22.53
N SER A 609 -10.88 -14.95 22.01
CA SER A 609 -12.29 -14.55 21.86
C SER A 609 -13.11 -14.62 23.15
N ASP A 610 -12.52 -15.04 24.28
CA ASP A 610 -13.23 -15.26 25.54
C ASP A 610 -13.26 -14.05 26.49
N THR A 611 -12.74 -12.88 26.07
CA THR A 611 -12.59 -11.73 27.00
C THR A 611 -13.21 -10.39 26.57
N SER A 612 -14.00 -10.29 25.50
CA SER A 612 -14.48 -8.94 25.09
C SER A 612 -15.89 -8.77 24.49
N ASP A 613 -16.78 -9.76 24.49
CA ASP A 613 -18.20 -9.51 24.12
C ASP A 613 -19.17 -10.05 25.16
N HIS A 614 -19.80 -9.14 25.92
CA HIS A 614 -20.97 -9.40 26.76
C HIS A 614 -22.22 -9.62 25.89
N ASP A 615 -22.26 -10.74 25.15
CA ASP A 615 -23.49 -11.23 24.52
C ASP A 615 -23.69 -12.71 24.89
N ASP A 616 -24.51 -12.93 25.93
CA ASP A 616 -24.77 -14.20 26.64
C ASP A 616 -25.46 -15.28 25.77
N THR A 617 -25.50 -15.12 24.45
CA THR A 617 -26.16 -16.06 23.52
C THR A 617 -25.21 -16.74 22.55
N ARG A 618 -23.91 -16.37 22.50
CA ARG A 618 -22.89 -17.01 21.64
C ARG A 618 -21.99 -18.03 22.37
N SER A 619 -22.04 -18.10 23.69
CA SER A 619 -21.19 -18.97 24.53
C SER A 619 -21.51 -20.48 24.43
N ALA A 620 -22.50 -20.89 23.65
CA ALA A 620 -22.91 -22.30 23.51
C ALA A 620 -22.32 -23.04 22.28
N ARG A 621 -21.42 -22.43 21.49
CA ARG A 621 -20.77 -23.09 20.33
C ARG A 621 -19.25 -23.31 20.48
N ALA A 622 -18.72 -23.18 21.70
CA ALA A 622 -17.31 -23.43 22.02
C ALA A 622 -16.95 -24.93 22.21
N ASN A 623 -17.88 -25.85 21.90
CA ASN A 623 -17.50 -27.26 21.68
C ASN A 623 -17.04 -27.39 20.24
N GLY A 624 -15.90 -28.05 19.99
CA GLY A 624 -15.27 -28.25 18.67
C GLY A 624 -16.08 -29.05 17.64
N THR A 625 -17.35 -28.73 17.46
CA THR A 625 -18.21 -29.20 16.36
C THR A 625 -17.74 -28.57 15.06
N GLN A 626 -17.19 -29.41 14.18
CA GLN A 626 -16.92 -29.06 12.79
C GLN A 626 -18.24 -28.68 12.10
N ASN A 627 -18.27 -27.53 11.46
CA ASN A 627 -19.36 -27.16 10.57
C ASN A 627 -19.08 -27.78 9.21
N ILE A 628 -20.06 -28.46 8.63
CA ILE A 628 -19.95 -29.12 7.32
C ILE A 628 -21.11 -28.62 6.47
N LEU A 629 -20.83 -28.17 5.26
CA LEU A 629 -21.86 -27.84 4.28
C LEU A 629 -22.41 -29.14 3.67
N SER A 630 -23.74 -29.25 3.58
CA SER A 630 -24.37 -30.37 2.89
C SER A 630 -23.93 -30.44 1.43
N GLU A 631 -23.69 -31.64 0.90
CA GLU A 631 -23.25 -31.86 -0.48
C GLU A 631 -24.24 -31.26 -1.51
N GLU A 632 -25.54 -31.25 -1.19
CA GLU A 632 -26.59 -30.65 -2.03
C GLU A 632 -26.46 -29.12 -2.20
N LEU A 633 -25.70 -28.46 -1.33
CA LEU A 633 -25.46 -27.02 -1.33
C LEU A 633 -24.13 -26.65 -1.98
N VAL A 634 -23.26 -27.63 -2.24
CA VAL A 634 -21.99 -27.40 -2.90
C VAL A 634 -22.25 -26.98 -4.35
N PRO A 635 -21.73 -25.83 -4.80
CA PRO A 635 -21.88 -25.41 -6.19
C PRO A 635 -21.29 -26.42 -7.16
N TYR A 636 -21.93 -26.60 -8.32
CA TYR A 636 -21.43 -27.49 -9.38
C TYR A 636 -20.41 -26.76 -10.25
N TYR A 637 -19.23 -27.37 -10.42
CA TYR A 637 -18.12 -26.84 -11.24
C TYR A 637 -18.03 -27.62 -12.55
N SER A 638 -18.12 -26.91 -13.68
CA SER A 638 -18.19 -27.46 -15.03
C SER A 638 -17.13 -26.81 -15.93
N ASP A 639 -16.88 -27.36 -17.10
CA ASP A 639 -16.23 -26.71 -18.24
C ASP A 639 -17.26 -26.14 -19.24
N LYS A 640 -18.54 -26.47 -19.03
CA LYS A 640 -19.70 -25.95 -19.77
C LYS A 640 -20.67 -25.27 -18.80
N TRP A 641 -20.79 -23.96 -18.93
CA TRP A 641 -21.53 -23.11 -18.03
C TRP A 641 -22.78 -22.56 -18.70
N GLU A 642 -23.92 -22.69 -18.02
CA GLU A 642 -25.09 -21.88 -18.32
C GLU A 642 -25.18 -20.75 -17.28
N ILE A 643 -25.18 -19.49 -17.72
CA ILE A 643 -25.16 -18.32 -16.85
C ILE A 643 -26.43 -17.49 -17.04
N GLY A 644 -27.16 -17.27 -15.94
CA GLY A 644 -28.35 -16.45 -15.93
C GLY A 644 -28.05 -14.96 -16.14
N VAL A 645 -28.69 -14.34 -17.13
CA VAL A 645 -28.53 -12.93 -17.48
C VAL A 645 -29.87 -12.23 -17.67
N LEU A 646 -29.89 -10.93 -17.43
CA LEU A 646 -30.97 -10.03 -17.85
C LEU A 646 -30.62 -9.39 -19.19
N TYR A 647 -31.65 -9.22 -20.02
CA TYR A 647 -31.53 -8.60 -21.34
C TYR A 647 -31.49 -7.07 -21.22
N GLY A 648 -30.40 -6.45 -21.66
CA GLY A 648 -30.14 -5.01 -21.60
C GLY A 648 -28.75 -4.66 -21.07
N PRO A 649 -28.33 -3.38 -21.18
CA PRO A 649 -29.13 -2.24 -21.65
C PRO A 649 -29.22 -2.06 -23.17
N HIS A 650 -28.18 -2.41 -23.92
CA HIS A 650 -28.02 -2.03 -25.32
C HIS A 650 -28.38 -3.15 -26.30
N GLY A 651 -29.14 -4.16 -25.88
CA GLY A 651 -29.49 -5.28 -26.76
C GLY A 651 -30.62 -4.99 -27.76
N ALA A 652 -31.22 -3.80 -27.74
CA ALA A 652 -32.34 -3.45 -28.62
C ALA A 652 -31.88 -3.23 -30.09
N PRO A 653 -32.84 -3.18 -31.05
CA PRO A 653 -32.57 -2.97 -32.48
C PRO A 653 -31.88 -1.64 -32.87
N ASP A 654 -31.68 -0.75 -31.91
CA ASP A 654 -30.87 0.46 -32.05
C ASP A 654 -29.36 0.17 -32.15
N PHE A 655 -28.90 -0.97 -31.65
CA PHE A 655 -27.48 -1.37 -31.68
C PHE A 655 -27.24 -2.75 -32.30
N PHE A 656 -28.02 -3.75 -31.91
CA PHE A 656 -27.88 -5.13 -32.39
C PHE A 656 -29.09 -5.54 -33.22
N THR A 657 -28.90 -6.36 -34.25
CA THR A 657 -30.05 -6.92 -34.96
C THR A 657 -30.76 -7.97 -34.09
N GLU A 658 -32.04 -8.24 -34.37
CA GLU A 658 -32.74 -9.32 -33.68
C GLU A 658 -32.06 -10.69 -33.88
N GLU A 659 -31.41 -10.90 -35.03
CA GLU A 659 -30.66 -12.12 -35.34
C GLU A 659 -29.42 -12.24 -34.46
N ASP A 660 -28.66 -11.16 -34.25
CA ASP A 660 -27.50 -11.16 -33.34
C ASP A 660 -27.92 -11.49 -31.92
N ILE A 661 -29.01 -10.90 -31.46
CA ILE A 661 -29.53 -11.18 -30.12
C ILE A 661 -29.98 -12.63 -30.01
N ARG A 662 -30.63 -13.21 -31.02
CA ARG A 662 -30.94 -14.65 -31.01
C ARG A 662 -29.67 -15.50 -30.98
N THR A 663 -28.65 -15.11 -31.73
CA THR A 663 -27.35 -15.80 -31.80
C THR A 663 -26.63 -15.75 -30.45
N LEU A 664 -26.62 -14.60 -29.77
CA LEU A 664 -26.02 -14.39 -28.45
C LEU A 664 -26.49 -15.42 -27.42
N PHE A 665 -27.78 -15.76 -27.42
CA PHE A 665 -28.39 -16.73 -26.50
C PHE A 665 -28.35 -18.18 -27.00
N ALA A 666 -28.14 -18.40 -28.29
CA ALA A 666 -28.17 -19.74 -28.90
C ALA A 666 -26.78 -20.40 -28.95
N VAL A 667 -25.72 -19.60 -28.99
CA VAL A 667 -24.34 -20.06 -29.17
C VAL A 667 -23.63 -20.28 -27.83
N ASP A 668 -22.70 -21.23 -27.85
CA ASP A 668 -21.70 -21.43 -26.82
C ASP A 668 -20.49 -20.55 -27.10
N TRP A 669 -20.19 -19.65 -26.17
CA TRP A 669 -19.04 -18.74 -26.21
C TRP A 669 -17.85 -19.38 -25.52
N GLU A 670 -16.68 -19.36 -26.14
CA GLU A 670 -15.45 -19.91 -25.55
C GLU A 670 -14.72 -18.84 -24.74
N VAL A 671 -14.20 -19.19 -23.58
CA VAL A 671 -13.41 -18.28 -22.75
C VAL A 671 -11.99 -18.16 -23.29
N HIS A 672 -11.58 -16.94 -23.61
CA HIS A 672 -10.26 -16.62 -24.14
C HIS A 672 -9.19 -16.57 -23.03
N TYR A 673 -7.92 -16.89 -23.36
CA TYR A 673 -6.80 -16.90 -22.41
C TYR A 673 -6.53 -15.54 -21.75
N ASN A 674 -6.69 -14.45 -22.51
CA ASN A 674 -6.59 -13.07 -22.02
C ASN A 674 -7.82 -12.67 -21.17
N SER A 675 -7.95 -13.30 -20.01
CA SER A 675 -9.03 -13.12 -19.02
C SER A 675 -8.43 -12.93 -17.63
N SER A 676 -8.97 -11.98 -16.86
CA SER A 676 -8.48 -11.67 -15.50
C SER A 676 -9.62 -11.15 -14.61
N ARG A 677 -9.27 -10.61 -13.43
CA ARG A 677 -10.24 -9.95 -12.54
C ARG A 677 -10.88 -8.69 -13.13
N SER A 678 -10.25 -8.05 -14.13
CA SER A 678 -10.84 -6.92 -14.85
C SER A 678 -11.95 -7.34 -15.81
N GLY A 679 -11.89 -8.58 -16.31
CA GLY A 679 -12.95 -9.16 -17.13
C GLY A 679 -12.54 -10.48 -17.78
N VAL A 680 -13.54 -11.26 -18.19
CA VAL A 680 -13.39 -12.55 -18.86
C VAL A 680 -13.74 -12.39 -20.34
N ARG A 681 -12.74 -12.50 -21.21
CA ARG A 681 -12.91 -12.30 -22.65
C ARG A 681 -13.50 -13.55 -23.30
N LEU A 682 -14.36 -13.35 -24.28
CA LEU A 682 -15.10 -14.42 -24.96
C LEU A 682 -14.78 -14.45 -26.45
N ILE A 683 -14.73 -15.65 -27.02
CA ILE A 683 -14.60 -15.95 -28.44
C ILE A 683 -15.95 -16.48 -28.92
N GLY A 684 -16.41 -15.95 -30.05
CA GLY A 684 -17.66 -16.40 -30.66
C GLY A 684 -18.02 -15.60 -31.90
N PRO A 685 -19.28 -15.69 -32.36
CA PRO A 685 -19.73 -15.10 -33.61
C PRO A 685 -19.67 -13.57 -33.55
N LYS A 686 -19.19 -12.96 -34.64
CA LYS A 686 -19.17 -11.50 -34.81
C LYS A 686 -20.59 -10.94 -35.00
N PRO A 687 -20.96 -9.83 -34.35
CA PRO A 687 -22.26 -9.20 -34.57
C PRO A 687 -22.42 -8.63 -35.98
N LYS A 688 -23.64 -8.68 -36.52
CA LYS A 688 -24.07 -7.89 -37.68
C LYS A 688 -24.77 -6.62 -37.20
N TRP A 689 -23.98 -5.60 -36.86
CA TRP A 689 -24.46 -4.35 -36.27
C TRP A 689 -25.68 -3.73 -36.97
N ALA A 690 -26.62 -3.20 -36.17
CA ALA A 690 -27.82 -2.52 -36.69
C ALA A 690 -27.54 -1.11 -37.24
N ARG A 691 -26.31 -0.62 -37.08
CA ARG A 691 -25.83 0.70 -37.51
C ARG A 691 -24.46 0.58 -38.18
N SER A 692 -24.11 1.58 -39.00
CA SER A 692 -22.85 1.61 -39.75
C SER A 692 -21.63 2.07 -38.95
N ASP A 693 -21.83 2.85 -37.91
CA ASP A 693 -20.79 3.47 -37.09
C ASP A 693 -21.36 4.01 -35.77
N GLY A 694 -20.49 4.54 -34.90
CA GLY A 694 -20.84 5.16 -33.62
C GLY A 694 -20.89 6.70 -33.64
N GLY A 695 -20.81 7.35 -34.81
CA GLY A 695 -20.80 8.81 -34.93
C GLY A 695 -19.63 9.49 -34.19
N GLU A 696 -19.91 10.62 -33.50
CA GLU A 696 -18.92 11.39 -32.73
C GLU A 696 -18.28 10.57 -31.56
N ALA A 697 -18.88 9.45 -31.17
CA ALA A 697 -18.35 8.56 -30.13
C ALA A 697 -17.26 7.59 -30.63
N GLY A 698 -17.17 7.36 -31.94
CA GLY A 698 -16.17 6.49 -32.55
C GLY A 698 -16.64 5.84 -33.85
N LEU A 699 -15.67 5.37 -34.64
CA LEU A 699 -15.90 4.78 -35.97
C LEU A 699 -16.57 3.40 -35.91
N HIS A 700 -16.39 2.64 -34.83
CA HIS A 700 -16.92 1.29 -34.76
C HIS A 700 -18.42 1.32 -34.37
N PRO A 701 -19.29 0.50 -34.98
CA PRO A 701 -20.71 0.40 -34.62
C PRO A 701 -21.01 -0.04 -33.18
N SER A 702 -20.02 -0.48 -32.41
CA SER A 702 -20.19 -0.76 -30.99
C SER A 702 -19.95 0.49 -30.12
N ASN A 703 -19.40 1.57 -30.68
CA ASN A 703 -19.05 2.76 -29.91
C ASN A 703 -20.27 3.59 -29.49
N ILE A 704 -20.33 3.97 -28.22
CA ILE A 704 -21.34 4.87 -27.67
C ILE A 704 -20.67 5.99 -26.90
N HIS A 705 -21.37 7.11 -26.73
CA HIS A 705 -20.94 8.14 -25.80
C HIS A 705 -20.80 7.53 -24.41
N ASP A 706 -19.65 7.76 -23.80
CA ASP A 706 -19.22 6.96 -22.66
C ASP A 706 -20.27 6.99 -21.52
N ASN A 707 -20.65 5.80 -21.07
CA ASN A 707 -21.63 5.60 -20.02
C ASN A 707 -21.13 4.60 -18.98
N ALA A 708 -21.91 4.45 -17.91
CA ALA A 708 -21.54 3.62 -16.80
C ALA A 708 -21.89 2.15 -17.05
N TYR A 709 -20.98 1.26 -16.66
CA TYR A 709 -21.13 -0.18 -16.74
C TYR A 709 -21.55 -0.79 -15.41
N ALA A 710 -22.22 -1.94 -15.50
CA ALA A 710 -22.47 -2.82 -14.36
C ALA A 710 -21.44 -3.96 -14.33
N ILE A 711 -21.09 -4.42 -13.13
CA ILE A 711 -20.29 -5.65 -12.96
C ILE A 711 -21.06 -6.84 -13.55
N GLY A 712 -20.37 -7.72 -14.28
CA GLY A 712 -20.96 -8.84 -14.98
C GLY A 712 -21.69 -8.47 -16.27
N THR A 713 -21.64 -7.21 -16.71
CA THR A 713 -22.15 -6.84 -18.04
C THR A 713 -21.25 -7.44 -19.12
N VAL A 714 -21.86 -7.91 -20.22
CA VAL A 714 -21.12 -8.35 -21.40
C VAL A 714 -20.89 -7.14 -22.28
N ASP A 715 -19.67 -6.63 -22.33
CA ASP A 715 -19.28 -5.43 -23.08
C ASP A 715 -18.65 -5.81 -24.42
N PHE A 716 -19.10 -5.18 -25.51
CA PHE A 716 -18.59 -5.45 -26.88
C PHE A 716 -17.51 -4.44 -27.27
N THR A 717 -16.27 -4.73 -26.88
CA THR A 717 -15.07 -3.97 -27.25
C THR A 717 -14.71 -4.17 -28.72
N GLY A 718 -15.36 -3.42 -29.60
CA GLY A 718 -15.39 -3.75 -31.03
C GLY A 718 -16.31 -4.94 -31.28
N ASP A 719 -15.83 -5.97 -31.98
CA ASP A 719 -16.57 -7.21 -32.26
C ASP A 719 -16.37 -8.31 -31.23
N MET A 720 -15.45 -8.12 -30.27
CA MET A 720 -15.12 -9.12 -29.25
C MET A 720 -15.77 -8.78 -27.91
N PRO A 721 -16.60 -9.69 -27.35
CA PRO A 721 -17.21 -9.48 -26.04
C PRO A 721 -16.25 -9.79 -24.88
N VAL A 722 -16.45 -9.07 -23.77
CA VAL A 722 -15.81 -9.33 -22.48
C VAL A 722 -16.85 -9.20 -21.36
N ILE A 723 -16.90 -10.17 -20.45
CA ILE A 723 -17.69 -10.06 -19.22
C ILE A 723 -16.90 -9.19 -18.23
N LEU A 724 -17.41 -8.02 -17.86
CA LEU A 724 -16.68 -7.12 -16.96
C LEU A 724 -16.63 -7.66 -15.53
N GLY A 725 -15.41 -7.77 -15.00
CA GLY A 725 -15.16 -8.31 -13.67
C GLY A 725 -15.30 -7.26 -12.55
N PRO A 726 -15.15 -7.67 -11.29
CA PRO A 726 -15.18 -6.78 -10.13
C PRO A 726 -14.04 -5.76 -10.07
N ASP A 727 -12.91 -6.03 -10.74
CA ASP A 727 -11.81 -5.06 -10.94
C ASP A 727 -11.91 -4.36 -12.31
N GLY A 728 -13.06 -4.49 -12.99
CA GLY A 728 -13.32 -3.92 -14.31
C GLY A 728 -13.59 -2.42 -14.29
N PRO A 729 -13.66 -1.80 -15.49
CA PRO A 729 -13.84 -0.37 -15.63
C PRO A 729 -15.26 0.05 -15.27
N SER A 730 -15.41 1.26 -14.70
CA SER A 730 -16.74 1.79 -14.36
C SER A 730 -17.41 2.53 -15.50
N LEU A 731 -16.64 3.29 -16.28
CA LEU A 731 -17.13 4.13 -17.36
C LEU A 731 -16.42 3.69 -18.65
N GLY A 732 -17.17 3.55 -19.74
CA GLY A 732 -16.59 3.30 -21.05
C GLY A 732 -17.58 3.51 -22.19
N GLY A 733 -17.10 3.33 -23.42
CA GLY A 733 -17.76 3.77 -24.64
C GLY A 733 -18.18 2.65 -25.57
N PHE A 734 -18.65 1.51 -25.04
CA PHE A 734 -19.09 0.35 -25.81
C PHE A 734 -20.46 -0.16 -25.37
N VAL A 735 -21.17 -0.81 -26.30
CA VAL A 735 -22.51 -1.37 -26.04
C VAL A 735 -22.45 -2.67 -25.24
N CYS A 736 -23.52 -2.94 -24.49
CA CYS A 736 -23.66 -4.10 -23.63
C CYS A 736 -25.06 -4.72 -23.79
N PRO A 737 -25.22 -5.88 -24.44
CA PRO A 737 -26.55 -6.44 -24.70
C PRO A 737 -27.17 -7.18 -23.50
N VAL A 738 -26.37 -7.67 -22.55
CA VAL A 738 -26.83 -8.44 -21.39
C VAL A 738 -25.98 -8.18 -20.14
N THR A 739 -26.54 -8.44 -18.97
CA THR A 739 -25.83 -8.37 -17.68
C THR A 739 -26.15 -9.60 -16.83
N ILE A 740 -25.11 -10.25 -16.28
CA ILE A 740 -25.24 -11.39 -15.35
C ILE A 740 -25.98 -10.95 -14.09
N ILE A 741 -26.90 -11.78 -13.60
CA ILE A 741 -27.65 -11.49 -12.38
C ILE A 741 -26.79 -11.70 -11.12
N GLN A 742 -27.08 -10.98 -10.04
CA GLN A 742 -26.29 -11.02 -8.80
C GLN A 742 -26.04 -12.46 -8.29
N ALA A 743 -27.08 -13.31 -8.29
CA ALA A 743 -27.01 -14.68 -7.79
C ALA A 743 -26.14 -15.61 -8.66
N GLU A 744 -25.79 -15.21 -9.89
CA GLU A 744 -25.05 -16.00 -10.87
C GLU A 744 -23.64 -15.46 -11.14
N LEU A 745 -23.31 -14.25 -10.65
CA LEU A 745 -21.99 -13.63 -10.82
C LEU A 745 -20.84 -14.54 -10.38
N TRP A 746 -21.07 -15.40 -9.38
CA TRP A 746 -20.05 -16.32 -8.89
C TRP A 746 -19.51 -17.28 -9.96
N LYS A 747 -20.31 -17.63 -10.96
CA LYS A 747 -19.89 -18.52 -12.06
C LYS A 747 -18.77 -17.89 -12.88
N MET A 748 -18.81 -16.56 -13.09
CA MET A 748 -17.75 -15.82 -13.77
C MET A 748 -16.40 -16.01 -13.07
N GLY A 749 -16.38 -16.07 -11.74
CA GLY A 749 -15.14 -16.29 -10.98
C GLY A 749 -14.53 -17.67 -11.12
N GLN A 750 -15.27 -18.61 -11.70
CA GLN A 750 -14.85 -19.99 -11.92
C GLN A 750 -14.54 -20.31 -13.38
N LEU A 751 -14.76 -19.37 -14.30
CA LEU A 751 -14.38 -19.50 -15.69
C LEU A 751 -12.86 -19.56 -15.83
N LYS A 752 -12.39 -20.48 -16.66
CA LYS A 752 -10.99 -20.60 -17.10
C LYS A 752 -10.92 -20.64 -18.64
N PRO A 753 -9.75 -20.33 -19.24
CA PRO A 753 -9.57 -20.42 -20.68
C PRO A 753 -9.98 -21.79 -21.23
N GLY A 754 -10.68 -21.78 -22.37
CA GLY A 754 -11.25 -22.97 -23.02
C GLY A 754 -12.62 -23.41 -22.49
N ASP A 755 -13.12 -22.84 -21.38
CA ASP A 755 -14.49 -23.11 -20.94
C ASP A 755 -15.52 -22.60 -21.94
N SER A 756 -16.67 -23.27 -22.00
CA SER A 756 -17.82 -22.90 -22.83
C SER A 756 -18.91 -22.23 -21.99
N VAL A 757 -19.43 -21.09 -22.43
CA VAL A 757 -20.45 -20.30 -21.74
C VAL A 757 -21.68 -20.09 -22.62
N ARG A 758 -22.86 -20.45 -22.11
CA ARG A 758 -24.15 -20.14 -22.71
C ARG A 758 -24.95 -19.21 -21.81
N PHE A 759 -25.45 -18.12 -22.37
CA PHE A 759 -26.30 -17.20 -21.62
C PHE A 759 -27.75 -17.68 -21.61
N ARG A 760 -28.37 -17.69 -20.42
CA ARG A 760 -29.80 -17.99 -20.23
C ARG A 760 -30.53 -16.72 -19.81
N ARG A 761 -31.62 -16.39 -20.52
CA ARG A 761 -32.49 -15.28 -20.12
C ARG A 761 -33.21 -15.60 -18.82
N VAL A 762 -33.16 -14.66 -17.89
CA VAL A 762 -33.81 -14.73 -16.58
C VAL A 762 -34.77 -13.53 -16.41
N SER A 763 -35.86 -13.70 -15.67
CA SER A 763 -36.76 -12.60 -15.33
C SER A 763 -36.28 -11.84 -14.09
N MET A 764 -36.73 -10.60 -13.88
CA MET A 764 -36.37 -9.83 -12.68
C MET A 764 -36.80 -10.53 -11.38
N ASP A 765 -37.97 -11.16 -11.38
CA ASP A 765 -38.51 -11.87 -10.21
C ASP A 765 -37.71 -13.14 -9.91
N GLU A 766 -37.32 -13.88 -10.95
CA GLU A 766 -36.43 -15.04 -10.81
C GLU A 766 -35.06 -14.61 -10.29
N ALA A 767 -34.49 -13.50 -10.79
CA ALA A 767 -33.21 -12.98 -10.32
C ALA A 767 -33.23 -12.65 -8.82
N LEU A 768 -34.23 -11.88 -8.38
CA LEU A 768 -34.42 -11.51 -6.98
C LEU A 768 -34.64 -12.72 -6.09
N ALA A 769 -35.35 -13.73 -6.59
CA ALA A 769 -35.61 -14.92 -5.83
C ALA A 769 -34.37 -15.82 -5.66
N LEU A 770 -33.58 -15.96 -6.72
CA LEU A 770 -32.30 -16.67 -6.65
C LEU A 770 -31.34 -15.98 -5.67
N GLU A 771 -31.31 -14.66 -5.65
CA GLU A 771 -30.50 -13.90 -4.68
C GLU A 771 -30.97 -14.15 -3.24
N LYS A 772 -32.27 -14.02 -2.95
CA LYS A 772 -32.82 -14.29 -1.61
C LYS A 772 -32.57 -15.74 -1.15
N LEU A 773 -32.66 -16.70 -2.08
CA LEU A 773 -32.34 -18.09 -1.81
C LEU A 773 -30.85 -18.27 -1.48
N GLN A 774 -29.98 -17.63 -2.25
CA GLN A 774 -28.54 -17.65 -2.00
C GLN A 774 -28.20 -17.04 -0.65
N ASP A 775 -28.70 -15.85 -0.34
CA ASP A 775 -28.49 -15.15 0.94
C ASP A 775 -28.95 -16.01 2.13
N ALA A 776 -30.16 -16.58 2.05
CA ALA A 776 -30.68 -17.42 3.11
C ALA A 776 -29.90 -18.75 3.25
N THR A 777 -29.38 -19.29 2.15
CA THR A 777 -28.52 -20.48 2.16
C THR A 777 -27.19 -20.19 2.84
N VAL A 778 -26.55 -19.06 2.52
CA VAL A 778 -25.32 -18.61 3.17
C VAL A 778 -25.54 -18.39 4.66
N GLU A 779 -26.59 -17.67 5.04
CA GLU A 779 -26.86 -17.35 6.46
C GLU A 779 -27.08 -18.61 7.31
N ASN A 780 -27.83 -19.58 6.77
CA ASN A 780 -28.31 -20.74 7.51
C ASN A 780 -27.50 -22.02 7.26
N LEU A 781 -26.58 -22.05 6.29
CA LEU A 781 -25.89 -23.24 5.79
C LEU A 781 -26.85 -24.39 5.42
N ARG A 782 -28.07 -24.05 5.00
CA ARG A 782 -29.14 -24.97 4.61
C ARG A 782 -30.11 -24.29 3.65
N VAL A 783 -30.75 -25.06 2.78
CA VAL A 783 -31.88 -24.55 1.99
C VAL A 783 -33.07 -24.28 2.93
N PRO A 784 -33.65 -23.07 2.95
CA PRO A 784 -34.87 -22.83 3.71
C PRO A 784 -36.05 -23.62 3.13
N LYS A 785 -36.85 -24.27 3.98
CA LYS A 785 -38.05 -25.04 3.58
C LYS A 785 -39.16 -24.19 2.95
N ALA A 786 -39.09 -22.87 3.09
CA ALA A 786 -40.11 -21.92 2.67
C ALA A 786 -39.48 -20.74 1.93
N ILE A 787 -39.05 -20.97 0.68
CA ILE A 787 -39.00 -19.90 -0.32
C ILE A 787 -39.88 -20.37 -1.47
N PRO A 788 -41.06 -19.75 -1.69
CA PRO A 788 -41.97 -20.17 -2.72
C PRO A 788 -41.43 -19.70 -4.07
N LEU A 789 -40.71 -20.56 -4.78
CA LEU A 789 -40.85 -20.61 -6.23
C LEU A 789 -41.01 -22.05 -6.67
N GLU A 790 -42.04 -22.26 -7.48
CA GLU A 790 -42.13 -23.35 -8.44
C GLU A 790 -40.99 -23.19 -9.48
N ILE A 791 -39.73 -23.39 -9.07
CA ILE A 791 -38.66 -23.71 -10.01
C ILE A 791 -38.61 -25.23 -10.04
N GLU A 792 -39.46 -25.84 -10.85
CA GLU A 792 -39.29 -27.24 -11.23
C GLU A 792 -37.91 -27.39 -11.88
N ARG A 793 -36.96 -27.96 -11.14
CA ARG A 793 -35.79 -28.62 -11.73
C ARG A 793 -36.29 -29.76 -12.60
N LYS A 794 -36.59 -29.49 -13.88
CA LYS A 794 -36.82 -30.56 -14.85
C LYS A 794 -35.48 -31.17 -15.25
N THR A 795 -35.19 -32.31 -14.64
CA THR A 795 -34.31 -33.36 -15.15
C THR A 795 -34.66 -33.64 -16.62
N PRO A 796 -33.69 -33.90 -17.52
CA PRO A 796 -33.99 -34.11 -18.94
C PRO A 796 -34.54 -35.53 -19.16
N ALA A 797 -35.85 -35.71 -19.06
CA ALA A 797 -36.54 -36.87 -19.65
C ALA A 797 -38.06 -36.62 -19.75
N THR A 798 -38.55 -36.53 -20.98
CA THR A 798 -39.91 -36.87 -21.45
C THR A 798 -41.12 -36.33 -20.66
N ALA A 799 -41.86 -35.37 -21.22
CA ALA A 799 -43.32 -35.49 -21.45
C ALA A 799 -43.94 -34.18 -21.98
N VAL A 800 -44.98 -34.37 -22.78
CA VAL A 800 -45.71 -33.40 -23.60
C VAL A 800 -46.85 -32.72 -22.82
N ALA A 801 -47.03 -31.43 -23.09
CA ALA A 801 -48.24 -30.59 -23.02
C ALA A 801 -48.96 -30.26 -21.69
N THR A 802 -49.30 -28.95 -21.65
CA THR A 802 -50.46 -28.29 -21.02
C THR A 802 -50.53 -28.10 -19.50
N THR A 803 -50.05 -26.94 -19.04
CA THR A 803 -50.86 -25.94 -18.30
C THR A 803 -50.15 -24.58 -18.26
N THR A 804 -50.94 -23.53 -18.43
CA THR A 804 -50.55 -22.16 -18.78
C THR A 804 -50.32 -21.31 -17.53
N THR A 805 -49.06 -20.95 -17.26
CA THR A 805 -48.71 -19.78 -16.43
C THR A 805 -47.68 -18.98 -17.22
N THR A 806 -48.15 -17.94 -17.90
CA THR A 806 -47.35 -17.08 -18.79
C THR A 806 -46.35 -16.25 -17.98
N THR A 807 -45.14 -16.76 -17.80
CA THR A 807 -43.94 -15.95 -17.54
C THR A 807 -43.58 -15.21 -18.83
N THR A 808 -43.98 -13.95 -18.94
CA THR A 808 -43.63 -13.09 -20.08
C THR A 808 -42.13 -12.80 -20.07
N THR A 809 -41.35 -13.53 -20.87
CA THR A 809 -39.97 -13.17 -21.19
C THR A 809 -39.97 -11.78 -21.84
N THR A 810 -39.27 -10.81 -21.25
CA THR A 810 -39.14 -9.44 -21.77
C THR A 810 -38.60 -9.48 -23.20
N THR A 811 -39.34 -8.88 -24.13
CA THR A 811 -38.98 -8.85 -25.56
C THR A 811 -38.05 -7.69 -25.92
N THR A 812 -37.89 -6.72 -25.01
CA THR A 812 -37.04 -5.54 -25.19
C THR A 812 -36.34 -5.17 -23.87
N PRO A 813 -35.08 -4.66 -23.90
CA PRO A 813 -34.38 -4.12 -22.74
C PRO A 813 -34.82 -2.69 -22.37
N ILE A 814 -35.61 -2.04 -23.23
CA ILE A 814 -36.15 -0.70 -23.01
C ILE A 814 -37.42 -0.82 -22.16
N LEU A 815 -37.34 -0.38 -20.92
CA LEU A 815 -38.42 -0.47 -19.93
C LEU A 815 -39.48 0.61 -20.15
N HIS A 816 -39.06 1.82 -20.51
CA HIS A 816 -39.95 2.95 -20.77
C HIS A 816 -39.28 3.98 -21.68
N VAL A 817 -40.08 4.69 -22.49
CA VAL A 817 -39.62 5.82 -23.31
C VAL A 817 -40.56 6.99 -23.12
N ILE A 818 -40.01 8.15 -22.75
CA ILE A 818 -40.69 9.44 -22.85
C ILE A 818 -40.30 10.03 -24.21
N PRO A 819 -41.25 10.23 -25.14
CA PRO A 819 -40.95 10.73 -26.48
C PRO A 819 -40.53 12.20 -26.47
N GLN A 820 -39.78 12.61 -27.48
CA GLN A 820 -39.44 14.02 -27.69
C GLN A 820 -40.69 14.85 -28.00
N ALA A 821 -40.79 16.04 -27.37
CA ALA A 821 -41.80 17.07 -27.66
C ALA A 821 -41.17 18.48 -27.53
N ALA A 822 -41.92 19.54 -27.84
CA ALA A 822 -41.39 20.90 -27.92
C ALA A 822 -40.68 21.42 -26.65
N GLN A 823 -41.05 20.91 -25.46
CA GLN A 823 -40.44 21.25 -24.16
C GLN A 823 -39.96 20.01 -23.40
N GLN A 824 -39.85 18.85 -24.06
CA GLN A 824 -39.49 17.58 -23.45
C GLN A 824 -38.45 16.89 -24.30
N ILE A 825 -37.26 16.66 -23.74
CA ILE A 825 -36.27 15.81 -24.41
C ILE A 825 -36.68 14.35 -24.31
N GLN A 826 -36.25 13.56 -25.29
CA GLN A 826 -36.46 12.11 -25.23
C GLN A 826 -35.74 11.53 -24.01
N VAL A 827 -36.39 10.59 -23.32
CA VAL A 827 -35.78 9.83 -22.21
C VAL A 827 -36.02 8.35 -22.43
N ALA A 828 -34.97 7.54 -22.44
CA ALA A 828 -35.06 6.09 -22.48
C ALA A 828 -34.60 5.50 -21.14
N TYR A 829 -35.43 4.64 -20.57
CA TYR A 829 -35.13 3.89 -19.36
C TYR A 829 -34.83 2.45 -19.76
N ARG A 830 -33.63 1.97 -19.45
CA ARG A 830 -33.14 0.65 -19.86
C ARG A 830 -32.79 -0.22 -18.66
N GLN A 831 -33.08 -1.51 -18.81
CA GLN A 831 -32.63 -2.53 -17.86
C GLN A 831 -31.11 -2.70 -17.96
N ALA A 832 -30.39 -2.66 -16.83
CA ALA A 832 -28.93 -2.83 -16.79
C ALA A 832 -28.54 -3.85 -15.71
N GLY A 833 -29.06 -5.07 -15.83
CA GLY A 833 -28.97 -6.11 -14.79
C GLY A 833 -30.07 -6.01 -13.73
N ASP A 834 -29.95 -6.79 -12.66
CA ASP A 834 -30.89 -6.84 -11.53
C ASP A 834 -30.54 -5.84 -10.43
N LYS A 835 -29.36 -5.21 -10.52
CA LYS A 835 -28.88 -4.20 -9.56
C LYS A 835 -28.77 -2.80 -10.15
N ASN A 836 -28.91 -2.61 -11.46
CA ASN A 836 -28.79 -1.28 -12.07
C ASN A 836 -29.91 -0.94 -13.04
N LEU A 837 -30.19 0.35 -13.15
CA LEU A 837 -31.10 0.94 -14.14
C LEU A 837 -30.38 2.08 -14.84
N LEU A 838 -30.42 2.10 -16.18
CA LEU A 838 -29.77 3.12 -17.00
C LEU A 838 -30.83 4.09 -17.55
N VAL A 839 -30.62 5.39 -17.31
CA VAL A 839 -31.44 6.48 -17.89
C VAL A 839 -30.62 7.19 -18.94
N GLU A 840 -31.16 7.35 -20.14
CA GLU A 840 -30.50 7.96 -21.29
C GLU A 840 -31.30 9.14 -21.85
N TYR A 841 -30.63 10.26 -22.16
CA TYR A 841 -31.28 11.50 -22.58
C TYR A 841 -30.96 11.88 -24.03
N GLY A 842 -31.99 12.18 -24.82
CA GLY A 842 -31.86 12.75 -26.18
C GLY A 842 -31.22 11.83 -27.22
N PRO A 843 -30.83 12.35 -28.40
CA PRO A 843 -30.07 11.60 -29.40
C PRO A 843 -28.64 11.25 -28.92
N PRO A 844 -27.95 10.29 -29.56
CA PRO A 844 -26.57 9.96 -29.27
C PRO A 844 -25.61 11.01 -29.85
N GLU A 845 -25.56 12.18 -29.23
CA GLU A 845 -24.72 13.31 -29.63
C GLU A 845 -23.98 13.91 -28.42
N LEU A 846 -22.83 14.56 -28.66
CA LEU A 846 -22.11 15.30 -27.63
C LEU A 846 -22.72 16.69 -27.38
N ASP A 847 -23.75 16.71 -26.52
CA ASP A 847 -24.44 17.94 -26.10
C ASP A 847 -24.38 18.13 -24.56
N LEU A 848 -23.83 19.28 -24.13
CA LEU A 848 -23.74 19.64 -22.72
C LEU A 848 -25.12 19.81 -22.07
N ASN A 849 -26.17 20.17 -22.84
CA ASN A 849 -27.52 20.27 -22.31
C ASN A 849 -28.03 18.89 -21.82
N LEU A 850 -27.72 17.82 -22.54
CA LEU A 850 -28.07 16.45 -22.14
C LEU A 850 -27.35 16.04 -20.85
N ARG A 851 -26.06 16.39 -20.72
CA ARG A 851 -25.31 16.15 -19.48
C ARG A 851 -25.87 16.91 -18.29
N PHE A 852 -26.27 18.16 -18.50
CA PHE A 852 -26.91 19.00 -17.47
C PHE A 852 -28.26 18.43 -17.05
N ARG A 853 -29.04 17.87 -17.99
CA ARG A 853 -30.26 17.15 -17.64
C ARG A 853 -29.99 15.89 -16.82
N ALA A 854 -29.01 15.08 -17.21
CA ALA A 854 -28.59 13.92 -16.42
C ALA A 854 -28.13 14.32 -15.02
N HIS A 855 -27.46 15.46 -14.87
CA HIS A 855 -27.07 16.00 -13.57
C HIS A 855 -28.28 16.45 -12.75
N ALA A 856 -29.27 17.12 -13.36
CA ALA A 856 -30.49 17.51 -12.66
C ALA A 856 -31.23 16.29 -12.09
N LEU A 857 -31.27 15.17 -12.85
CA LEU A 857 -31.78 13.90 -12.33
C LEU A 857 -30.92 13.37 -11.18
N MET A 858 -29.60 13.38 -11.33
CA MET A 858 -28.66 12.92 -10.30
C MET A 858 -28.85 13.68 -8.98
N GLU A 859 -28.94 15.01 -9.01
CA GLU A 859 -29.21 15.86 -7.84
C GLU A 859 -30.58 15.58 -7.23
N TRP A 860 -31.61 15.35 -8.07
CA TRP A 860 -32.95 15.00 -7.58
C TRP A 860 -32.93 13.66 -6.84
N VAL A 861 -32.25 12.64 -7.39
CA VAL A 861 -32.12 11.33 -6.75
C VAL A 861 -31.28 11.43 -5.47
N GLN A 862 -30.20 12.20 -5.48
CA GLN A 862 -29.39 12.44 -4.27
C GLN A 862 -30.22 13.12 -3.16
N ALA A 863 -31.00 14.15 -3.49
CA ALA A 863 -31.90 14.78 -2.53
C ALA A 863 -32.98 13.81 -2.00
N ALA A 864 -33.48 12.91 -2.85
CA ALA A 864 -34.41 11.86 -2.46
C ALA A 864 -33.77 10.77 -1.56
N LEU A 865 -32.46 10.54 -1.71
CA LEU A 865 -31.69 9.70 -0.80
C LEU A 865 -31.50 10.37 0.56
N ASP A 866 -31.06 11.63 0.55
CA ASP A 866 -30.76 12.41 1.76
C ASP A 866 -32.01 12.60 2.64
N ASN A 867 -33.19 12.73 2.02
CA ASN A 867 -34.48 12.82 2.74
C ASN A 867 -35.14 11.46 3.05
N GLY A 868 -34.53 10.35 2.61
CA GLY A 868 -34.95 8.99 2.89
C GLY A 868 -36.17 8.49 2.11
N SER A 869 -36.57 9.15 1.02
CA SER A 869 -37.71 8.73 0.18
C SER A 869 -37.39 7.60 -0.80
N LEU A 870 -36.13 7.47 -1.23
CA LEU A 870 -35.66 6.39 -2.11
C LEU A 870 -34.62 5.49 -1.42
N LYS A 871 -34.98 4.88 -0.29
CA LYS A 871 -34.10 3.92 0.40
C LYS A 871 -33.79 2.73 -0.51
N GLY A 872 -32.51 2.35 -0.59
CA GLY A 872 -32.04 1.20 -1.36
C GLY A 872 -31.16 1.54 -2.56
N ILE A 873 -30.99 2.81 -2.93
CA ILE A 873 -29.96 3.20 -3.92
C ILE A 873 -28.59 3.19 -3.24
N LEU A 874 -27.59 2.65 -3.93
CA LEU A 874 -26.22 2.46 -3.45
C LEU A 874 -25.26 3.47 -4.09
N ASP A 875 -25.32 3.65 -5.41
CA ASP A 875 -24.41 4.51 -6.17
C ASP A 875 -25.12 5.19 -7.35
N LEU A 876 -24.65 6.39 -7.71
CA LEU A 876 -25.12 7.18 -8.87
C LEU A 876 -23.94 7.50 -9.78
N THR A 877 -23.92 6.93 -10.98
CA THR A 877 -22.80 7.09 -11.92
C THR A 877 -23.24 7.83 -13.18
N PRO A 878 -22.81 9.09 -13.38
CA PRO A 878 -23.15 9.84 -14.58
C PRO A 878 -22.24 9.42 -15.76
N GLY A 879 -22.86 9.20 -16.92
CA GLY A 879 -22.17 9.19 -18.21
C GLY A 879 -22.24 10.55 -18.91
N ILE A 880 -21.90 10.58 -20.20
CA ILE A 880 -21.97 11.81 -21.01
C ILE A 880 -23.40 12.34 -21.14
N ARG A 881 -24.36 11.45 -21.43
CA ARG A 881 -25.80 11.78 -21.65
C ARG A 881 -26.72 10.83 -20.89
N SER A 882 -26.21 10.21 -19.84
CA SER A 882 -26.90 9.16 -19.11
C SER A 882 -26.60 9.20 -17.62
N LEU A 883 -27.45 8.54 -16.84
CA LEU A 883 -27.25 8.28 -15.42
C LEU A 883 -27.56 6.81 -15.15
N GLN A 884 -26.59 6.07 -14.62
CA GLN A 884 -26.82 4.74 -14.08
C GLN A 884 -27.07 4.83 -12.58
N ILE A 885 -28.12 4.13 -12.14
CA ILE A 885 -28.55 4.07 -10.75
C ILE A 885 -28.33 2.64 -10.28
N HIS A 886 -27.39 2.46 -9.36
CA HIS A 886 -27.11 1.19 -8.69
C HIS A 886 -27.99 1.09 -7.44
N PHE A 887 -28.76 0.01 -7.30
CA PHE A 887 -29.71 -0.18 -6.21
C PHE A 887 -29.73 -1.62 -5.71
N ASP A 888 -30.10 -1.77 -4.44
CA ASP A 888 -30.38 -3.06 -3.84
C ASP A 888 -31.82 -3.49 -4.14
N SER A 889 -31.98 -4.40 -5.11
CA SER A 889 -33.26 -4.99 -5.50
C SER A 889 -34.02 -5.70 -4.37
N ARG A 890 -33.35 -6.04 -3.27
CA ARG A 890 -33.97 -6.63 -2.07
C ARG A 890 -34.74 -5.58 -1.25
N LEU A 891 -34.30 -4.32 -1.31
CA LEU A 891 -34.88 -3.20 -0.58
C LEU A 891 -35.78 -2.33 -1.45
N LEU A 892 -35.41 -2.12 -2.72
CA LEU A 892 -36.11 -1.29 -3.68
C LEU A 892 -36.40 -2.06 -4.96
N ALA A 893 -37.68 -2.34 -5.22
CA ALA A 893 -38.09 -2.99 -6.46
C ALA A 893 -37.80 -2.07 -7.67
N ARG A 894 -37.25 -2.65 -8.74
CA ARG A 894 -36.92 -1.93 -9.99
C ARG A 894 -38.10 -1.11 -10.52
N ASP A 895 -39.30 -1.69 -10.55
CA ASP A 895 -40.45 -1.01 -11.14
C ASP A 895 -40.90 0.20 -10.30
N LYS A 896 -40.74 0.14 -8.97
CA LYS A 896 -40.96 1.31 -8.10
C LYS A 896 -39.92 2.40 -8.32
N LEU A 897 -38.66 2.02 -8.53
CA LEU A 897 -37.61 2.96 -8.91
C LEU A 897 -37.95 3.62 -10.25
N LEU A 898 -38.29 2.82 -11.27
CA LEU A 898 -38.69 3.29 -12.59
C LEU A 898 -39.86 4.29 -12.52
N ASP A 899 -40.94 3.95 -11.81
CA ASP A 899 -42.10 4.83 -11.63
C ASP A 899 -41.72 6.16 -10.96
N SER A 900 -40.82 6.09 -9.97
CA SER A 900 -40.30 7.28 -9.27
C SER A 900 -39.49 8.17 -10.21
N LEU A 901 -38.65 7.60 -11.07
CA LEU A 901 -37.85 8.35 -12.05
C LEU A 901 -38.72 8.96 -13.15
N ILE A 902 -39.71 8.23 -13.65
CA ILE A 902 -40.69 8.75 -14.62
C ILE A 902 -41.47 9.92 -14.01
N ALA A 903 -41.86 9.81 -12.74
CA ALA A 903 -42.53 10.89 -12.02
C ALA A 903 -41.58 12.07 -11.73
N ALA A 904 -40.29 11.80 -11.51
CA ALA A 904 -39.26 12.80 -11.28
C ALA A 904 -39.01 13.65 -12.53
N GLU A 905 -38.98 13.05 -13.72
CA GLU A 905 -38.71 13.75 -14.98
C GLU A 905 -39.64 14.96 -15.20
N LYS A 906 -40.91 14.85 -14.79
CA LYS A 906 -41.92 15.93 -14.85
C LYS A 906 -41.67 17.06 -13.84
N LYS A 907 -40.86 16.82 -12.81
CA LYS A 907 -40.57 17.72 -11.69
C LYS A 907 -39.16 18.32 -11.77
N LEU A 908 -38.30 17.78 -12.65
CA LEU A 908 -36.94 18.29 -12.81
C LEU A 908 -36.98 19.75 -13.28
N PRO A 909 -36.08 20.60 -12.75
CA PRO A 909 -36.03 22.00 -13.10
C PRO A 909 -35.71 22.17 -14.60
N ASP A 910 -36.12 23.31 -15.16
CA ASP A 910 -35.62 23.75 -16.46
C ASP A 910 -34.11 23.99 -16.35
N ILE A 911 -33.37 23.41 -17.29
CA ILE A 911 -31.91 23.50 -17.32
C ILE A 911 -31.41 24.79 -17.97
N GLU A 912 -32.25 25.53 -18.70
CA GLU A 912 -31.84 26.74 -19.43
C GLU A 912 -31.10 27.74 -18.53
N HIS A 913 -31.56 27.89 -17.28
CA HIS A 913 -30.98 28.81 -16.30
C HIS A 913 -30.12 28.11 -15.24
N LEU A 914 -29.78 26.84 -15.44
CA LEU A 914 -28.97 26.10 -14.49
C LEU A 914 -27.53 26.64 -14.48
N GLU A 915 -27.07 26.94 -13.27
CA GLU A 915 -25.69 27.31 -13.01
C GLU A 915 -25.09 26.38 -11.97
N ILE A 916 -23.96 25.78 -12.30
CA ILE A 916 -23.27 24.84 -11.44
C ILE A 916 -21.93 25.40 -10.96
N PRO A 917 -21.52 25.12 -9.71
CA PRO A 917 -20.16 25.39 -9.28
C PRO A 917 -19.15 24.66 -10.19
N THR A 918 -18.10 25.34 -10.62
CA THR A 918 -17.03 24.78 -11.45
C THR A 918 -15.70 25.32 -10.95
N ARG A 919 -14.66 24.48 -10.91
CA ARG A 919 -13.30 24.95 -10.63
C ARG A 919 -12.52 24.96 -11.93
N ILE A 920 -11.76 26.02 -12.19
CA ILE A 920 -10.75 26.01 -13.26
C ILE A 920 -9.44 25.50 -12.63
N VAL A 921 -9.05 24.29 -13.00
CA VAL A 921 -7.85 23.60 -12.50
C VAL A 921 -6.75 23.73 -13.55
N HIS A 922 -5.69 24.48 -13.21
CA HIS A 922 -4.56 24.71 -14.11
C HIS A 922 -3.50 23.62 -13.89
N LEU A 923 -3.33 22.74 -14.87
CA LEU A 923 -2.44 21.59 -14.80
C LEU A 923 -1.14 21.82 -15.63
N PRO A 924 0.04 21.53 -15.08
CA PRO A 924 1.26 21.50 -15.88
C PRO A 924 1.22 20.31 -16.86
N LEU A 925 1.59 20.52 -18.11
CA LEU A 925 1.68 19.47 -19.12
C LEU A 925 3.06 19.47 -19.76
N SER A 926 3.75 18.32 -19.69
CA SER A 926 4.88 18.06 -20.57
C SER A 926 4.35 17.52 -21.89
N TRP A 927 4.50 18.32 -22.95
CA TRP A 927 4.08 17.98 -24.31
C TRP A 927 5.01 16.92 -24.91
N ASP A 928 4.44 15.88 -25.52
CA ASP A 928 5.19 14.75 -26.09
C ASP A 928 6.23 14.17 -25.10
N ASP A 929 5.76 13.82 -23.88
CA ASP A 929 6.59 13.35 -22.77
C ASP A 929 7.26 11.99 -23.09
N ALA A 930 8.50 11.78 -22.62
CA ALA A 930 9.26 10.56 -22.90
C ALA A 930 8.55 9.26 -22.48
N ALA A 931 7.77 9.28 -21.39
CA ALA A 931 7.02 8.10 -20.95
C ALA A 931 5.88 7.76 -21.93
N THR A 932 5.24 8.77 -22.53
CA THR A 932 4.21 8.54 -23.56
C THR A 932 4.81 8.02 -24.86
N ARG A 933 5.98 8.51 -25.28
CA ARG A 933 6.72 7.94 -26.43
C ARG A 933 7.10 6.49 -26.20
N LEU A 934 7.62 6.16 -25.01
CA LEU A 934 7.91 4.77 -24.64
C LEU A 934 6.68 3.85 -24.74
N ALA A 935 5.49 4.34 -24.39
CA ALA A 935 4.26 3.57 -24.52
C ALA A 935 3.86 3.33 -25.98
N ILE A 936 4.09 4.31 -26.87
CA ILE A 936 3.87 4.17 -28.31
C ILE A 936 4.87 3.16 -28.89
N ASP A 937 6.15 3.26 -28.52
CA ASP A 937 7.19 2.34 -28.97
C ASP A 937 6.87 0.90 -28.57
N LYS A 938 6.48 0.67 -27.32
CA LYS A 938 6.03 -0.64 -26.83
C LYS A 938 4.84 -1.16 -27.65
N TYR A 939 3.84 -0.33 -27.89
CA TYR A 939 2.67 -0.72 -28.69
C TYR A 939 3.04 -1.13 -30.12
N MET A 940 3.93 -0.37 -30.78
CA MET A 940 4.38 -0.70 -32.12
C MET A 940 5.19 -1.99 -32.16
N GLN A 941 5.98 -2.27 -31.11
CA GLN A 941 6.80 -3.47 -31.00
C GLN A 941 5.98 -4.73 -30.72
N SER A 942 4.97 -4.63 -29.86
CA SER A 942 4.31 -5.81 -29.28
C SER A 942 2.84 -5.96 -29.66
N VAL A 943 2.19 -4.96 -30.26
CA VAL A 943 0.74 -5.03 -30.51
C VAL A 943 0.41 -4.79 -31.97
N ARG A 944 0.80 -3.64 -32.53
CA ARG A 944 0.48 -3.29 -33.92
C ARG A 944 1.47 -2.27 -34.48
N SER A 945 2.40 -2.75 -35.29
CA SER A 945 3.45 -1.93 -35.89
C SER A 945 2.97 -1.00 -37.03
N ASP A 946 1.86 -1.35 -37.68
CA ASP A 946 1.36 -0.68 -38.89
C ASP A 946 0.18 0.29 -38.63
N ALA A 947 -0.10 0.57 -37.36
CA ALA A 947 -1.24 1.38 -36.94
C ALA A 947 -1.20 2.81 -37.54
N PRO A 948 -2.29 3.33 -38.13
CA PRO A 948 -2.30 4.65 -38.78
C PRO A 948 -1.96 5.85 -37.88
N TRP A 949 -2.12 5.68 -36.57
CA TRP A 949 -1.80 6.69 -35.54
C TRP A 949 -0.35 6.61 -35.03
N CYS A 950 0.44 5.65 -35.52
CA CYS A 950 1.84 5.47 -35.19
C CYS A 950 2.73 5.89 -36.38
N PRO A 951 3.97 6.35 -36.15
CA PRO A 951 4.68 6.44 -34.87
C PRO A 951 4.35 7.69 -34.04
N SER A 952 3.50 8.61 -34.53
CA SER A 952 3.17 9.85 -33.82
C SER A 952 1.67 10.09 -33.75
N ASN A 953 1.13 9.92 -32.55
CA ASN A 953 -0.28 10.21 -32.24
C ASN A 953 -0.63 11.67 -32.51
N ILE A 954 0.29 12.59 -32.22
CA ILE A 954 0.10 14.03 -32.40
C ILE A 954 0.03 14.39 -33.89
N GLU A 955 0.90 13.79 -34.72
CA GLU A 955 0.82 13.97 -36.17
C GLU A 955 -0.50 13.40 -36.72
N PHE A 956 -0.94 12.26 -36.20
CA PHE A 956 -2.23 11.69 -36.57
C PHE A 956 -3.40 12.62 -36.21
N ILE A 957 -3.41 13.18 -35.00
CA ILE A 957 -4.41 14.17 -34.58
C ILE A 957 -4.41 15.37 -35.53
N ARG A 958 -3.24 15.88 -35.94
CA ARG A 958 -3.16 16.95 -36.93
C ARG A 958 -3.83 16.55 -38.25
N ARG A 959 -3.47 15.37 -38.77
CA ARG A 959 -3.94 14.88 -40.09
C ARG A 959 -5.45 14.68 -40.12
N ILE A 960 -6.01 13.96 -39.15
CA ILE A 960 -7.44 13.62 -39.12
C ILE A 960 -8.34 14.84 -38.88
N ASN A 961 -7.79 15.91 -38.28
CA ASN A 961 -8.53 17.18 -38.07
C ASN A 961 -8.31 18.21 -39.18
N GLY A 962 -7.50 17.90 -40.20
CA GLY A 962 -7.21 18.83 -41.30
C GLY A 962 -6.43 20.07 -40.86
N LEU A 963 -5.58 19.95 -39.84
CA LEU A 963 -4.77 21.05 -39.33
C LEU A 963 -3.48 21.19 -40.14
N ASP A 964 -3.00 22.43 -40.24
CA ASP A 964 -1.88 22.78 -41.11
C ASP A 964 -0.54 22.37 -40.48
N SER A 965 -0.46 22.30 -39.13
CA SER A 965 0.76 21.92 -38.43
C SER A 965 0.53 21.30 -37.04
N ILE A 966 1.57 20.68 -36.47
CA ILE A 966 1.54 20.12 -35.10
C ILE A 966 1.40 21.25 -34.05
N GLU A 967 1.97 22.42 -34.34
CA GLU A 967 1.87 23.61 -33.50
C GLU A 967 0.41 24.09 -33.38
N GLU A 968 -0.43 23.88 -34.39
CA GLU A 968 -1.87 24.15 -34.26
C GLU A 968 -2.56 23.19 -33.29
N VAL A 969 -2.20 21.90 -33.31
CA VAL A 969 -2.69 20.91 -32.32
C VAL A 969 -2.29 21.37 -30.92
N GLN A 970 -1.03 21.76 -30.74
CA GLN A 970 -0.50 22.24 -29.48
C GLN A 970 -1.22 23.50 -28.99
N ARG A 971 -1.40 24.49 -29.87
CA ARG A 971 -2.12 25.74 -29.56
C ARG A 971 -3.54 25.46 -29.12
N ILE A 972 -4.30 24.66 -29.88
CA ILE A 972 -5.67 24.27 -29.53
C ILE A 972 -5.69 23.56 -28.18
N LEU A 973 -4.75 22.64 -27.93
CA LEU A 973 -4.70 21.90 -26.67
C LEU A 973 -4.56 22.83 -25.45
N PHE A 974 -3.64 23.80 -25.52
CA PHE A 974 -3.34 24.72 -24.42
C PHE A 974 -4.35 25.88 -24.28
N GLU A 975 -5.02 26.30 -25.37
CA GLU A 975 -6.07 27.34 -25.33
C GLU A 975 -7.44 26.79 -24.90
N ALA A 976 -7.64 25.48 -24.95
CA ALA A 976 -8.90 24.84 -24.58
C ALA A 976 -9.19 24.87 -23.07
N SER A 977 -10.48 24.97 -22.75
CA SER A 977 -11.03 24.76 -21.42
C SER A 977 -11.83 23.46 -21.46
N TYR A 978 -11.35 22.39 -20.82
CA TYR A 978 -11.96 21.06 -20.90
C TYR A 978 -12.90 20.84 -19.72
N LEU A 979 -14.20 20.77 -19.98
CA LEU A 979 -15.20 20.49 -18.96
C LEU A 979 -15.21 18.99 -18.65
N VAL A 980 -15.00 18.62 -17.38
CA VAL A 980 -15.06 17.25 -16.89
C VAL A 980 -16.51 16.79 -16.83
N MET A 981 -16.86 15.82 -17.68
CA MET A 981 -18.21 15.30 -17.83
C MET A 981 -18.48 14.14 -16.87
N GLY A 982 -17.46 13.32 -16.62
CA GLY A 982 -17.50 12.16 -15.73
C GLY A 982 -16.09 11.82 -15.22
N LEU A 983 -16.02 10.87 -14.30
CA LEU A 983 -14.77 10.34 -13.73
C LEU A 983 -14.78 8.82 -13.86
N GLY A 984 -13.60 8.22 -13.89
CA GLY A 984 -13.42 6.78 -14.04
C GLY A 984 -13.28 6.30 -15.48
N ASP A 985 -12.87 7.17 -16.41
CA ASP A 985 -12.55 6.82 -17.81
C ASP A 985 -11.03 6.99 -18.07
N VAL A 986 -10.17 6.01 -17.77
CA VAL A 986 -10.51 4.78 -17.02
C VAL A 986 -9.77 4.69 -15.68
N TYR A 987 -10.54 4.34 -14.65
CA TYR A 987 -10.13 4.17 -13.25
C TYR A 987 -9.68 5.42 -12.48
N LEU A 988 -9.80 5.34 -11.14
CA LEU A 988 -9.17 6.20 -10.13
C LEU A 988 -9.22 7.72 -10.41
N GLY A 989 -10.40 8.23 -10.73
CA GLY A 989 -10.62 9.66 -10.93
C GLY A 989 -10.14 10.18 -12.29
N ALA A 990 -9.77 9.30 -13.23
CA ALA A 990 -9.48 9.68 -14.60
C ALA A 990 -10.70 10.39 -15.22
N PRO A 991 -10.57 11.63 -15.70
CA PRO A 991 -11.69 12.37 -16.24
C PRO A 991 -12.03 11.90 -17.65
N VAL A 992 -13.31 11.91 -17.99
CA VAL A 992 -13.74 12.11 -19.38
C VAL A 992 -14.13 13.58 -19.51
N ALA A 993 -13.39 14.33 -20.32
CA ALA A 993 -13.57 15.77 -20.47
C ALA A 993 -13.70 16.17 -21.94
N THR A 994 -14.39 17.28 -22.23
CA THR A 994 -14.47 17.83 -23.58
C THR A 994 -14.24 19.34 -23.57
N PRO A 995 -13.59 19.92 -24.59
CA PRO A 995 -13.54 21.36 -24.75
C PRO A 995 -14.94 22.00 -24.76
N VAL A 996 -15.08 23.08 -23.99
CA VAL A 996 -16.29 23.92 -23.96
C VAL A 996 -16.51 24.54 -25.34
N ASP A 997 -15.47 25.12 -25.95
CA ASP A 997 -15.55 25.62 -27.34
C ASP A 997 -15.53 24.45 -28.34
N PRO A 998 -16.58 24.25 -29.16
CA PRO A 998 -16.60 23.18 -30.15
C PRO A 998 -15.46 23.25 -31.18
N ARG A 999 -14.86 24.44 -31.40
CA ARG A 999 -13.71 24.63 -32.31
C ARG A 999 -12.41 24.07 -31.74
N HIS A 1000 -12.38 23.71 -30.46
CA HIS A 1000 -11.23 23.09 -29.81
C HIS A 1000 -11.37 21.57 -29.66
N ARG A 1001 -12.50 20.99 -30.08
CA ARG A 1001 -12.73 19.54 -30.02
C ARG A 1001 -11.94 18.84 -31.12
N LEU A 1002 -10.69 18.50 -30.82
CA LEU A 1002 -9.88 17.64 -31.67
C LEU A 1002 -10.50 16.23 -31.66
N VAL A 1003 -10.92 15.75 -32.83
CA VAL A 1003 -11.52 14.43 -32.99
C VAL A 1003 -10.45 13.42 -33.38
N THR A 1004 -10.46 12.24 -32.79
CA THR A 1004 -9.55 11.15 -33.13
C THR A 1004 -10.21 9.78 -32.90
N THR A 1005 -9.55 8.70 -33.30
CA THR A 1005 -9.98 7.34 -32.94
C THR A 1005 -9.32 6.86 -31.66
N LYS A 1006 -10.01 5.98 -30.93
CA LYS A 1006 -9.35 5.12 -29.93
C LYS A 1006 -8.46 4.10 -30.66
N TYR A 1007 -7.42 3.62 -30.00
CA TYR A 1007 -6.53 2.55 -30.47
C TYR A 1007 -7.32 1.27 -30.79
N ASN A 1008 -6.91 0.57 -31.85
CA ASN A 1008 -7.48 -0.73 -32.21
C ASN A 1008 -6.36 -1.74 -32.62
N PRO A 1009 -6.10 -2.77 -31.79
CA PRO A 1009 -6.58 -2.97 -30.42
C PRO A 1009 -5.98 -1.94 -29.44
N ALA A 1010 -6.55 -1.83 -28.23
CA ALA A 1010 -6.07 -0.91 -27.19
C ALA A 1010 -4.65 -1.28 -26.69
N ARG A 1011 -3.94 -0.32 -26.08
CA ARG A 1011 -2.63 -0.59 -25.46
C ARG A 1011 -2.78 -1.42 -24.20
N THR A 1012 -1.83 -2.32 -23.97
CA THR A 1012 -1.69 -3.10 -22.73
C THR A 1012 -1.08 -2.28 -21.59
N TRP A 1013 -0.26 -1.27 -21.91
CA TRP A 1013 0.39 -0.40 -20.92
C TRP A 1013 0.30 1.10 -21.30
N THR A 1014 -0.03 1.92 -20.32
CA THR A 1014 -0.13 3.38 -20.37
C THR A 1014 0.46 3.93 -19.07
N PRO A 1015 1.37 4.92 -19.12
CA PRO A 1015 1.97 5.48 -17.93
C PRO A 1015 1.01 6.36 -17.14
N GLU A 1016 1.21 6.42 -15.83
CA GLU A 1016 0.38 7.18 -14.90
C GLU A 1016 0.36 8.69 -15.23
N ASN A 1017 -0.84 9.24 -15.29
CA ASN A 1017 -1.19 10.62 -15.65
C ASN A 1017 -0.77 11.03 -17.06
N ALA A 1018 -0.64 10.06 -17.97
CA ALA A 1018 -0.64 10.35 -19.39
C ALA A 1018 -1.94 11.06 -19.77
N VAL A 1019 -1.84 12.02 -20.68
CA VAL A 1019 -2.97 12.76 -21.22
C VAL A 1019 -3.19 12.30 -22.65
N GLY A 1020 -4.44 11.94 -22.97
CA GLY A 1020 -4.79 11.48 -24.30
C GLY A 1020 -6.15 11.97 -24.76
N ILE A 1021 -6.37 11.88 -26.07
CA ILE A 1021 -7.62 12.24 -26.76
C ILE A 1021 -8.19 11.00 -27.45
N GLY A 1022 -9.49 10.77 -27.35
CA GLY A 1022 -10.19 9.62 -27.93
C GLY A 1022 -11.61 10.02 -28.31
N GLY A 1023 -12.00 9.88 -29.57
CA GLY A 1023 -13.17 10.60 -30.08
C GLY A 1023 -12.96 12.11 -29.94
N ALA A 1024 -13.96 12.82 -29.42
CA ALA A 1024 -13.87 14.24 -29.05
C ALA A 1024 -13.50 14.46 -27.57
N TYR A 1025 -13.09 13.41 -26.85
CA TYR A 1025 -12.87 13.44 -25.40
C TYR A 1025 -11.40 13.44 -25.03
N LEU A 1026 -11.09 14.09 -23.91
CA LEU A 1026 -9.80 14.08 -23.24
C LEU A 1026 -9.87 13.22 -21.98
N CYS A 1027 -8.83 12.41 -21.77
CA CYS A 1027 -8.59 11.59 -20.60
C CYS A 1027 -7.24 11.94 -19.95
N ILE A 1028 -7.18 11.81 -18.62
CA ILE A 1028 -5.92 11.78 -17.85
C ILE A 1028 -5.90 10.48 -17.05
N TYR A 1029 -5.01 9.55 -17.39
CA TYR A 1029 -4.97 8.21 -16.80
C TYR A 1029 -4.57 8.25 -15.31
N GLY A 1030 -5.48 7.92 -14.39
CA GLY A 1030 -5.24 8.04 -12.93
C GLY A 1030 -4.28 7.01 -12.33
N MET A 1031 -3.93 5.97 -13.09
CA MET A 1031 -3.00 4.90 -12.71
C MET A 1031 -2.27 4.37 -13.95
N GLU A 1032 -1.24 3.56 -13.74
CA GLU A 1032 -0.69 2.74 -14.82
C GLU A 1032 -1.66 1.60 -15.18
N GLY A 1033 -1.78 1.29 -16.48
CA GLY A 1033 -2.68 0.23 -16.93
C GLY A 1033 -2.99 0.27 -18.43
N PRO A 1034 -4.00 -0.48 -18.90
CA PRO A 1034 -4.40 -0.46 -20.31
C PRO A 1034 -5.05 0.88 -20.69
N GLY A 1035 -4.99 1.24 -21.99
CA GLY A 1035 -5.55 2.50 -22.46
C GLY A 1035 -5.72 2.60 -23.97
N GLY A 1036 -6.79 3.29 -24.40
CA GLY A 1036 -7.16 3.43 -25.81
C GLY A 1036 -6.98 4.82 -26.41
N TYR A 1037 -6.67 5.86 -25.64
CA TYR A 1037 -6.67 7.25 -26.14
C TYR A 1037 -5.32 7.61 -26.78
N GLN A 1038 -5.33 8.49 -27.77
CA GLN A 1038 -4.15 9.00 -28.46
C GLN A 1038 -3.37 9.99 -27.59
N PHE A 1039 -2.07 9.78 -27.37
CA PHE A 1039 -1.30 10.61 -26.45
C PHE A 1039 -0.99 12.01 -26.98
N VAL A 1040 -0.98 12.98 -26.06
CA VAL A 1040 -0.50 14.35 -26.30
C VAL A 1040 0.60 14.77 -25.31
N GLY A 1041 0.67 14.14 -24.14
CA GLY A 1041 1.67 14.48 -23.12
C GLY A 1041 1.40 13.82 -21.77
N ARG A 1042 2.02 14.35 -20.72
CA ARG A 1042 1.85 13.85 -19.34
C ARG A 1042 1.72 15.00 -18.33
N THR A 1043 0.98 14.78 -17.25
CA THR A 1043 0.74 15.77 -16.19
C THR A 1043 1.05 15.22 -14.79
N VAL A 1044 0.68 15.97 -13.75
CA VAL A 1044 0.77 15.59 -12.34
C VAL A 1044 -0.35 14.62 -11.93
N GLN A 1045 -0.28 14.12 -10.70
CA GLN A 1045 -1.12 13.04 -10.20
C GLN A 1045 -2.61 13.39 -10.15
N MET A 1046 -3.47 12.57 -10.75
CA MET A 1046 -4.93 12.66 -10.56
C MET A 1046 -5.38 11.97 -9.27
N TRP A 1047 -4.55 11.06 -8.76
CA TRP A 1047 -4.81 10.25 -7.58
C TRP A 1047 -3.64 10.34 -6.58
N ASN A 1048 -3.94 10.72 -5.34
CA ASN A 1048 -3.00 10.64 -4.22
C ASN A 1048 -3.40 9.50 -3.29
N ARG A 1049 -2.73 8.36 -3.45
CA ARG A 1049 -3.13 7.10 -2.85
C ARG A 1049 -3.26 7.16 -1.33
N TYR A 1050 -2.38 7.87 -0.63
CA TYR A 1050 -2.29 7.80 0.82
C TYR A 1050 -2.33 9.15 1.54
N ARG A 1051 -1.84 10.22 0.91
CA ARG A 1051 -1.67 11.52 1.58
C ARG A 1051 -2.84 12.44 1.32
N GLN A 1052 -3.11 13.29 2.30
CA GLN A 1052 -3.95 14.45 2.13
C GLN A 1052 -3.09 15.70 2.04
N THR A 1053 -3.41 16.57 1.10
CA THR A 1053 -2.73 17.84 0.85
C THR A 1053 -3.77 18.94 0.66
N ALA A 1054 -3.34 20.16 0.31
CA ALA A 1054 -4.27 21.24 -0.03
C ALA A 1054 -5.18 20.91 -1.23
N ASP A 1055 -4.70 20.06 -2.15
CA ASP A 1055 -5.40 19.66 -3.37
C ASP A 1055 -6.14 18.32 -3.21
N PHE A 1056 -5.65 17.43 -2.32
CA PHE A 1056 -6.30 16.16 -1.95
C PHE A 1056 -6.81 16.21 -0.51
N LYS A 1057 -8.08 16.59 -0.32
CA LYS A 1057 -8.65 16.87 1.01
C LYS A 1057 -9.89 16.02 1.32
N ASP A 1058 -10.33 16.08 2.57
CA ASP A 1058 -11.57 15.44 3.06
C ASP A 1058 -11.57 13.92 2.90
N GLY A 1059 -10.40 13.27 2.98
CA GLY A 1059 -10.27 11.83 2.77
C GLY A 1059 -10.42 11.38 1.31
N LYS A 1060 -10.47 12.31 0.34
CA LYS A 1060 -10.64 12.01 -1.08
C LYS A 1060 -9.28 11.92 -1.78
N PRO A 1061 -8.89 10.73 -2.27
CA PRO A 1061 -7.64 10.57 -3.01
C PRO A 1061 -7.69 11.10 -4.45
N TRP A 1062 -8.86 11.45 -5.00
CA TRP A 1062 -8.97 11.97 -6.37
C TRP A 1062 -8.98 13.51 -6.42
N LEU A 1063 -8.37 14.08 -7.46
CA LEU A 1063 -8.19 15.52 -7.62
C LEU A 1063 -9.44 16.23 -8.19
N LEU A 1064 -10.00 15.67 -9.26
CA LEU A 1064 -11.01 16.33 -10.10
C LEU A 1064 -12.44 16.04 -9.63
N ARG A 1065 -13.36 16.94 -9.98
CA ARG A 1065 -14.79 16.82 -9.70
C ARG A 1065 -15.57 16.93 -11.00
N PHE A 1066 -16.83 16.47 -10.97
CA PHE A 1066 -17.74 16.73 -12.07
C PHE A 1066 -17.82 18.24 -12.33
N PHE A 1067 -17.75 18.60 -13.61
CA PHE A 1067 -17.79 19.96 -14.12
C PHE A 1067 -16.62 20.86 -13.73
N ASP A 1068 -15.52 20.33 -13.19
CA ASP A 1068 -14.27 21.08 -13.23
C ASP A 1068 -13.87 21.39 -14.68
N GLN A 1069 -13.16 22.49 -14.87
CA GLN A 1069 -12.58 22.89 -16.14
C GLN A 1069 -11.07 22.73 -16.06
N ILE A 1070 -10.52 21.81 -16.84
CA ILE A 1070 -9.07 21.62 -16.93
C ILE A 1070 -8.51 22.63 -17.93
N ARG A 1071 -7.42 23.29 -17.55
CA ARG A 1071 -6.58 24.08 -18.46
C ARG A 1071 -5.13 23.68 -18.31
N PHE A 1072 -4.45 23.45 -19.42
CA PHE A 1072 -3.04 23.08 -19.37
C PHE A 1072 -2.14 24.30 -19.51
N TYR A 1073 -0.95 24.24 -18.92
CA TYR A 1073 0.15 25.14 -19.22
C TYR A 1073 1.44 24.34 -19.49
N PRO A 1074 2.28 24.77 -20.43
CA PRO A 1074 3.43 23.98 -20.84
C PRO A 1074 4.53 23.99 -19.76
N VAL A 1075 5.14 22.83 -19.53
CA VAL A 1075 6.36 22.67 -18.71
C VAL A 1075 7.35 21.73 -19.42
N SER A 1076 8.62 21.84 -19.05
CA SER A 1076 9.62 20.84 -19.51
C SER A 1076 9.42 19.49 -18.82
N GLU A 1077 9.96 18.41 -19.40
CA GLU A 1077 9.94 17.07 -18.79
C GLU A 1077 10.64 17.06 -17.41
N SER A 1078 11.81 17.70 -17.30
CA SER A 1078 12.55 17.82 -16.04
C SER A 1078 11.77 18.60 -14.96
N GLU A 1079 11.04 19.64 -15.37
CA GLU A 1079 10.20 20.42 -14.47
C GLU A 1079 8.98 19.60 -14.02
N LEU A 1080 8.32 18.89 -14.94
CA LEU A 1080 7.22 17.99 -14.61
C LEU A 1080 7.63 16.93 -13.59
N LEU A 1081 8.78 16.29 -13.77
CA LEU A 1081 9.27 15.28 -12.82
C LEU A 1081 9.49 15.85 -11.41
N LYS A 1082 9.93 17.10 -11.30
CA LYS A 1082 10.03 17.79 -10.00
C LYS A 1082 8.64 18.06 -9.43
N LEU A 1083 7.73 18.65 -10.22
CA LEU A 1083 6.37 18.94 -9.78
C LEU A 1083 5.63 17.67 -9.34
N ARG A 1084 5.81 16.55 -10.03
CA ARG A 1084 5.23 15.25 -9.67
C ARG A 1084 5.70 14.72 -8.31
N ARG A 1085 6.94 15.01 -7.89
CA ARG A 1085 7.43 14.67 -6.54
C ARG A 1085 6.87 15.62 -5.49
N ASP A 1086 6.86 16.91 -5.78
CA ASP A 1086 6.43 17.95 -4.86
C ASP A 1086 4.91 17.98 -4.65
N PHE A 1087 4.13 17.52 -5.63
CA PHE A 1087 2.67 17.59 -5.61
C PHE A 1087 2.04 16.61 -4.61
N ILE A 1088 2.51 15.36 -4.59
CA ILE A 1088 1.95 14.32 -3.71
C ILE A 1088 2.28 14.54 -2.23
N THR A 1089 3.32 15.34 -1.94
CA THR A 1089 3.72 15.75 -0.58
C THR A 1089 3.15 17.10 -0.16
N GLY A 1090 2.56 17.85 -1.10
CA GLY A 1090 1.96 19.17 -0.84
C GLY A 1090 2.92 20.35 -0.88
N HIS A 1091 4.17 20.16 -1.31
CA HIS A 1091 5.13 21.26 -1.55
C HIS A 1091 4.84 22.05 -2.83
N PHE A 1092 4.14 21.43 -3.78
CA PHE A 1092 3.55 22.11 -4.92
C PHE A 1092 2.03 22.10 -4.79
N LYS A 1093 1.41 23.25 -5.05
CA LYS A 1093 -0.04 23.44 -5.04
C LYS A 1093 -0.49 23.91 -6.41
N LEU A 1094 -1.59 23.35 -6.90
CA LEU A 1094 -2.18 23.80 -8.16
C LEU A 1094 -2.87 25.16 -8.02
N ARG A 1095 -2.84 25.93 -9.11
CA ARG A 1095 -3.71 27.10 -9.25
C ARG A 1095 -5.11 26.59 -9.57
N VAL A 1096 -6.04 26.86 -8.64
CA VAL A 1096 -7.45 26.52 -8.77
C VAL A 1096 -8.27 27.79 -8.59
N GLU A 1097 -9.16 28.07 -9.55
CA GLU A 1097 -10.08 29.22 -9.50
C GLU A 1097 -11.51 28.72 -9.34
N GLU A 1098 -12.22 29.23 -8.34
CA GLU A 1098 -13.65 28.95 -8.16
C GLU A 1098 -14.47 29.82 -9.12
N ASN A 1099 -15.41 29.22 -9.84
CA ASN A 1099 -16.26 29.90 -10.82
C ASN A 1099 -17.66 29.22 -10.87
N ARG A 1100 -18.56 29.71 -11.74
CA ARG A 1100 -19.85 29.10 -12.05
C ARG A 1100 -19.97 28.88 -13.55
N PHE A 1101 -20.37 27.68 -13.97
CA PHE A 1101 -20.68 27.40 -15.37
C PHE A 1101 -22.16 27.63 -15.60
N SER A 1102 -22.50 28.58 -16.47
CA SER A 1102 -23.88 28.93 -16.82
C SER A 1102 -24.27 28.34 -18.17
N LEU A 1103 -25.27 27.44 -18.17
CA LEU A 1103 -25.72 26.81 -19.40
C LEU A 1103 -26.33 27.84 -20.38
N LYS A 1104 -27.00 28.86 -19.86
CA LYS A 1104 -27.51 30.00 -20.64
C LYS A 1104 -26.39 30.72 -21.40
N GLN A 1105 -25.31 31.06 -20.71
CA GLN A 1105 -24.17 31.76 -21.32
C GLN A 1105 -23.48 30.87 -22.36
N TYR A 1106 -23.34 29.58 -22.08
CA TYR A 1106 -22.81 28.61 -23.03
C TYR A 1106 -23.67 28.51 -24.31
N ASN A 1107 -24.99 28.40 -24.17
CA ASN A 1107 -25.89 28.34 -25.32
C ASN A 1107 -25.90 29.66 -26.12
N ALA A 1108 -25.81 30.82 -25.46
CA ALA A 1108 -25.63 32.11 -26.14
C ALA A 1108 -24.30 32.16 -26.91
N PHE A 1109 -23.20 31.69 -26.31
CA PHE A 1109 -21.90 31.57 -26.98
C PHE A 1109 -21.97 30.70 -28.23
N LEU A 1110 -22.67 29.56 -28.18
CA LEU A 1110 -22.88 28.70 -29.36
C LEU A 1110 -23.63 29.42 -30.48
N GLN A 1111 -24.67 30.18 -30.15
CA GLN A 1111 -25.45 30.94 -31.13
C GLN A 1111 -24.62 32.08 -31.76
N GLU A 1112 -23.90 32.84 -30.93
CA GLU A 1112 -23.04 33.94 -31.38
C GLU A 1112 -21.90 33.45 -32.31
N ASN A 1113 -21.39 32.24 -32.07
CA ASN A 1113 -20.26 31.67 -32.82
C ASN A 1113 -20.69 30.60 -33.84
N ALA A 1114 -21.98 30.41 -34.10
CA ALA A 1114 -22.52 29.29 -34.87
C ALA A 1114 -21.89 29.14 -36.27
N ALA A 1115 -21.66 30.25 -36.97
CA ALA A 1115 -21.03 30.25 -38.29
C ALA A 1115 -19.57 29.77 -38.24
N SER A 1116 -18.78 30.24 -37.27
CA SER A 1116 -17.38 29.84 -37.09
C SER A 1116 -17.26 28.38 -36.64
N ILE A 1117 -18.14 27.93 -35.74
CA ILE A 1117 -18.22 26.53 -35.30
C ILE A 1117 -18.56 25.62 -36.47
N SER A 1118 -19.56 25.99 -37.29
CA SER A 1118 -19.99 25.18 -38.45
C SER A 1118 -18.88 25.06 -39.50
N ALA A 1119 -18.16 26.15 -39.78
CA ALA A 1119 -17.03 26.14 -40.69
C ALA A 1119 -15.89 25.23 -40.20
N PHE A 1120 -15.56 25.29 -38.91
CA PHE A 1120 -14.56 24.40 -38.29
C PHE A 1120 -14.97 22.92 -38.39
N LYS A 1121 -16.20 22.60 -37.98
CA LYS A 1121 -16.74 21.22 -38.06
C LYS A 1121 -16.76 20.69 -39.49
N ALA A 1122 -17.13 21.52 -40.48
CA ALA A 1122 -17.11 21.12 -41.88
C ALA A 1122 -15.68 20.81 -42.38
N LYS A 1123 -14.67 21.62 -42.00
CA LYS A 1123 -13.26 21.36 -42.33
C LYS A 1123 -12.78 20.05 -41.69
N GLN A 1124 -13.08 19.85 -40.41
CA GLN A 1124 -12.71 18.64 -39.67
C GLN A 1124 -13.37 17.39 -40.26
N GLN A 1125 -14.68 17.44 -40.56
CA GLN A 1125 -15.42 16.31 -41.14
C GLN A 1125 -14.86 15.91 -42.50
N ALA A 1126 -14.54 16.88 -43.37
CA ALA A 1126 -13.93 16.60 -44.67
C ALA A 1126 -12.55 15.93 -44.54
N ALA A 1127 -11.73 16.37 -43.55
CA ALA A 1127 -10.44 15.74 -43.29
C ALA A 1127 -10.57 14.33 -42.71
N PHE A 1128 -11.55 14.12 -41.83
CA PHE A 1128 -11.87 12.83 -41.26
C PHE A 1128 -12.31 11.82 -42.33
N GLU A 1129 -13.20 12.24 -43.24
CA GLU A 1129 -13.63 11.42 -44.38
C GLU A 1129 -12.46 11.08 -45.31
N ALA A 1130 -11.61 12.06 -45.62
CA ALA A 1130 -10.42 11.83 -46.44
C ALA A 1130 -9.40 10.89 -45.77
N GLU A 1131 -9.28 10.93 -44.44
CA GLU A 1131 -8.42 10.00 -43.69
C GLU A 1131 -9.01 8.59 -43.67
N ARG A 1132 -10.33 8.44 -43.50
CA ARG A 1132 -11.01 7.14 -43.59
C ARG A 1132 -10.85 6.51 -44.97
N GLU A 1133 -11.07 7.28 -46.04
CA GLU A 1133 -10.89 6.81 -47.41
C GLU A 1133 -9.44 6.36 -47.69
N ARG A 1134 -8.45 7.04 -47.08
CA ARG A 1134 -7.04 6.63 -47.16
C ARG A 1134 -6.82 5.27 -46.50
N TRP A 1135 -7.44 5.01 -45.35
CA TRP A 1135 -7.32 3.73 -44.65
C TRP A 1135 -7.98 2.59 -45.44
N ASP A 1136 -9.15 2.86 -46.03
CA ASP A 1136 -9.84 1.95 -46.95
C ASP A 1136 -8.94 1.58 -48.14
N ALA A 1137 -8.30 2.58 -48.75
CA ALA A 1137 -7.39 2.38 -49.88
C ALA A 1137 -6.09 1.65 -49.51
N GLU A 1138 -5.58 1.84 -48.29
CA GLU A 1138 -4.37 1.19 -47.77
C GLU A 1138 -4.63 -0.21 -47.18
N GLY A 1139 -5.91 -0.66 -47.12
CA GLY A 1139 -6.28 -1.95 -46.53
C GLY A 1139 -6.10 -2.02 -45.02
N LYS A 1140 -6.05 -0.88 -44.32
CA LYS A 1140 -5.75 -0.79 -42.87
C LYS A 1140 -6.98 -0.78 -41.95
N VAL A 1141 -8.17 -0.92 -42.54
CA VAL A 1141 -9.50 -0.79 -41.90
C VAL A 1141 -9.78 -1.96 -40.96
N GLU A 1142 -9.42 -3.17 -41.38
CA GLU A 1142 -9.59 -4.39 -40.61
C GLU A 1142 -8.21 -4.94 -40.26
N TYR A 1143 -7.75 -4.69 -39.03
CA TYR A 1143 -6.67 -5.52 -38.48
C TYR A 1143 -7.27 -6.86 -38.11
N VAL A 1144 -7.06 -7.86 -38.97
CA VAL A 1144 -7.30 -9.27 -38.65
C VAL A 1144 -5.95 -9.94 -38.68
N ASP A 1145 -5.36 -10.10 -37.51
CA ASP A 1145 -4.50 -11.25 -37.26
C ASP A 1145 -4.94 -11.90 -35.97
N GLU A 1146 -5.55 -13.07 -36.12
CA GLU A 1146 -5.80 -14.08 -35.06
C GLU A 1146 -4.48 -14.66 -34.52
N VAL A 1147 -3.31 -14.17 -34.96
CA VAL A 1147 -2.02 -14.88 -34.81
C VAL A 1147 -0.91 -14.06 -34.11
N THR A 1148 -1.04 -12.75 -33.91
CA THR A 1148 0.07 -11.92 -33.35
C THR A 1148 -0.09 -11.48 -31.88
N LEU A 1149 -1.24 -11.75 -31.24
CA LEU A 1149 -1.41 -11.60 -29.78
C LEU A 1149 -0.90 -12.83 -29.00
N GLU A 1150 -0.51 -13.91 -29.69
CA GLU A 1150 0.09 -15.11 -29.08
C GLU A 1150 1.54 -14.86 -28.61
N GLU A 1151 2.28 -13.91 -29.19
CA GLU A 1151 3.73 -13.76 -28.95
C GLU A 1151 4.12 -12.57 -28.05
N ALA A 1152 3.18 -11.70 -27.70
CA ALA A 1152 3.48 -10.39 -27.11
C ALA A 1152 3.45 -10.30 -25.56
N ASP A 1153 3.06 -11.35 -24.85
CA ASP A 1153 2.94 -11.32 -23.38
C ASP A 1153 3.52 -12.55 -22.66
N ALA A 1154 4.37 -13.32 -23.34
CA ALA A 1154 5.05 -14.49 -22.78
C ALA A 1154 6.18 -14.17 -21.77
N GLN A 1155 6.17 -12.99 -21.14
CA GLN A 1155 7.20 -12.56 -20.16
C GLN A 1155 6.67 -12.26 -18.75
N SER A 1156 5.52 -12.82 -18.34
CA SER A 1156 5.07 -12.70 -16.94
C SER A 1156 4.62 -13.99 -16.23
N GLU A 1157 4.69 -15.14 -16.89
CA GLU A 1157 4.68 -16.43 -16.20
C GLU A 1157 5.90 -17.23 -16.66
N LEU A 1158 6.82 -17.51 -15.74
CA LEU A 1158 7.77 -18.60 -16.00
C LEU A 1158 6.95 -19.88 -16.02
N ASP A 1159 6.72 -20.39 -17.22
CA ASP A 1159 6.36 -21.79 -17.43
C ASP A 1159 7.52 -22.64 -16.92
N LEU A 1160 7.48 -22.97 -15.63
CA LEU A 1160 8.44 -23.85 -15.00
C LEU A 1160 8.17 -25.27 -15.52
N PRO A 1161 9.17 -25.97 -16.09
CA PRO A 1161 9.02 -27.37 -16.49
C PRO A 1161 8.48 -28.25 -15.34
N ASP A 1162 7.83 -29.37 -15.65
CA ASP A 1162 7.40 -30.32 -14.61
C ASP A 1162 8.59 -30.73 -13.74
N GLY A 1163 8.45 -30.57 -12.41
CA GLY A 1163 9.53 -30.79 -11.43
C GLY A 1163 10.45 -29.59 -11.20
N ALA A 1164 10.26 -28.45 -11.86
CA ALA A 1164 11.07 -27.26 -11.65
C ALA A 1164 10.49 -26.35 -10.54
N HIS A 1165 11.34 -25.95 -9.60
CA HIS A 1165 11.01 -25.15 -8.43
C HIS A 1165 11.72 -23.81 -8.46
N ALA A 1166 10.94 -22.74 -8.46
CA ALA A 1166 11.45 -21.37 -8.35
C ALA A 1166 11.96 -21.09 -6.93
N ILE A 1167 13.19 -20.58 -6.83
CA ILE A 1167 13.76 -20.06 -5.60
C ILE A 1167 13.80 -18.55 -5.68
N SER A 1168 13.05 -17.91 -4.78
CA SER A 1168 12.97 -16.47 -4.64
C SER A 1168 13.72 -15.97 -3.41
N SER A 1169 14.07 -14.68 -3.40
CA SER A 1169 14.70 -14.06 -2.25
C SER A 1169 13.72 -13.99 -1.08
N HIS A 1170 14.14 -14.43 0.11
CA HIS A 1170 13.35 -14.24 1.33
C HIS A 1170 13.51 -12.84 1.94
N VAL A 1171 14.47 -12.05 1.43
CA VAL A 1171 14.83 -10.73 1.94
C VAL A 1171 15.02 -9.74 0.78
N THR A 1172 14.70 -8.47 0.98
CA THR A 1172 15.12 -7.41 0.05
C THR A 1172 16.57 -7.03 0.36
N GLY A 1173 17.47 -7.06 -0.61
CA GLY A 1173 18.89 -6.78 -0.40
C GLY A 1173 19.69 -6.74 -1.70
N THR A 1174 21.00 -6.93 -1.61
CA THR A 1174 21.90 -7.01 -2.77
C THR A 1174 22.52 -8.40 -2.82
N VAL A 1175 22.57 -9.05 -3.99
CA VAL A 1175 23.22 -10.36 -4.12
C VAL A 1175 24.73 -10.20 -3.89
N TRP A 1176 25.26 -10.76 -2.81
CA TRP A 1176 26.68 -10.65 -2.47
C TRP A 1176 27.54 -11.70 -3.18
N LYS A 1177 27.07 -12.94 -3.23
CA LYS A 1177 27.76 -14.04 -3.96
C LYS A 1177 26.79 -15.13 -4.37
N LEU A 1178 27.08 -15.79 -5.49
CA LEU A 1178 26.50 -17.09 -5.84
C LEU A 1178 27.41 -18.18 -5.25
N LEU A 1179 26.83 -19.21 -4.63
CA LEU A 1179 27.56 -20.31 -4.00
C LEU A 1179 27.61 -21.57 -4.86
N VAL A 1180 26.78 -21.63 -5.90
CA VAL A 1180 26.66 -22.75 -6.83
C VAL A 1180 26.58 -22.23 -8.26
N ASP A 1181 26.97 -23.06 -9.22
CA ASP A 1181 26.92 -22.77 -10.65
C ASP A 1181 25.65 -23.35 -11.31
N GLU A 1182 25.28 -22.82 -12.48
CA GLU A 1182 24.23 -23.43 -13.30
C GLU A 1182 24.59 -24.89 -13.64
N ARG A 1183 23.59 -25.78 -13.64
CA ARG A 1183 23.70 -27.23 -13.82
C ARG A 1183 24.43 -27.98 -12.70
N GLN A 1184 24.76 -27.32 -11.60
CA GLN A 1184 25.26 -28.00 -10.41
C GLN A 1184 24.11 -28.72 -9.69
N HIS A 1185 24.35 -29.95 -9.22
CA HIS A 1185 23.40 -30.65 -8.36
C HIS A 1185 23.55 -30.19 -6.91
N VAL A 1186 22.43 -29.99 -6.22
CA VAL A 1186 22.36 -29.55 -4.82
C VAL A 1186 21.34 -30.37 -4.04
N GLU A 1187 21.61 -30.64 -2.76
CA GLU A 1187 20.63 -31.24 -1.86
C GLU A 1187 19.74 -30.16 -1.22
N ALA A 1188 18.50 -30.52 -0.87
CA ALA A 1188 17.61 -29.64 -0.12
C ALA A 1188 18.28 -29.11 1.17
N GLY A 1189 18.19 -27.80 1.42
CA GLY A 1189 18.86 -27.10 2.52
C GLY A 1189 20.28 -26.62 2.18
N THR A 1190 20.84 -26.94 1.01
CA THR A 1190 22.16 -26.44 0.60
C THR A 1190 22.08 -24.94 0.28
N PRO A 1191 22.95 -24.08 0.84
CA PRO A 1191 23.05 -22.68 0.47
C PRO A 1191 23.45 -22.51 -1.01
N VAL A 1192 22.62 -21.82 -1.80
CA VAL A 1192 22.82 -21.61 -3.24
C VAL A 1192 23.34 -20.21 -3.58
N LEU A 1193 23.01 -19.20 -2.79
CA LEU A 1193 23.58 -17.84 -2.91
C LEU A 1193 23.47 -17.08 -1.59
N ILE A 1194 24.12 -15.92 -1.50
CA ILE A 1194 23.99 -15.01 -0.36
C ILE A 1194 23.48 -13.64 -0.80
N VAL A 1195 22.45 -13.16 -0.11
CA VAL A 1195 21.91 -11.80 -0.22
C VAL A 1195 22.35 -11.00 0.99
N GLU A 1196 22.95 -9.84 0.78
CA GLU A 1196 23.26 -8.86 1.84
C GLU A 1196 22.07 -7.91 2.02
N SER A 1197 21.50 -7.85 3.21
CA SER A 1197 20.43 -6.92 3.56
C SER A 1197 20.69 -6.32 4.94
N MET A 1198 20.56 -5.00 5.08
CA MET A 1198 20.81 -4.29 6.34
C MET A 1198 22.16 -4.62 7.02
N LYS A 1199 23.23 -4.84 6.23
CA LYS A 1199 24.59 -5.23 6.70
C LYS A 1199 24.68 -6.65 7.29
N MET A 1200 23.72 -7.51 6.98
CA MET A 1200 23.69 -8.92 7.34
C MET A 1200 23.64 -9.80 6.10
N GLU A 1201 24.31 -10.95 6.15
CA GLU A 1201 24.35 -11.95 5.09
C GLU A 1201 23.24 -12.99 5.30
N PHE A 1202 22.40 -13.17 4.28
CA PHE A 1202 21.32 -14.16 4.26
C PHE A 1202 21.62 -15.19 3.19
N ALA A 1203 21.88 -16.43 3.61
CA ALA A 1203 21.93 -17.55 2.69
C ALA A 1203 20.53 -17.84 2.16
N VAL A 1204 20.41 -17.94 0.84
CA VAL A 1204 19.24 -18.53 0.18
C VAL A 1204 19.56 -20.01 -0.02
N GLU A 1205 18.68 -20.89 0.43
CA GLU A 1205 18.87 -22.34 0.44
C GLU A 1205 18.01 -23.03 -0.63
N ALA A 1206 18.48 -24.17 -1.14
CA ALA A 1206 17.73 -25.03 -2.02
C ALA A 1206 16.48 -25.60 -1.31
N ILE A 1207 15.29 -25.44 -1.89
CA ILE A 1207 14.04 -25.95 -1.30
C ILE A 1207 13.76 -27.42 -1.62
N VAL A 1208 14.42 -27.97 -2.63
CA VAL A 1208 14.37 -29.37 -3.08
C VAL A 1208 15.76 -29.84 -3.46
N SER A 1209 15.99 -31.15 -3.44
CA SER A 1209 17.19 -31.75 -4.03
C SER A 1209 17.02 -31.81 -5.55
N GLY A 1210 18.04 -31.38 -6.30
CA GLY A 1210 17.92 -31.28 -7.74
C GLY A 1210 19.05 -30.52 -8.41
N THR A 1211 18.90 -30.28 -9.71
CA THR A 1211 19.89 -29.59 -10.53
C THR A 1211 19.54 -28.11 -10.70
N ILE A 1212 20.50 -27.21 -10.43
CA ILE A 1212 20.33 -25.77 -10.68
C ILE A 1212 20.09 -25.52 -12.17
N GLY A 1213 18.98 -24.87 -12.50
CA GLY A 1213 18.65 -24.45 -13.86
C GLY A 1213 19.34 -23.14 -14.22
N GLN A 1214 18.55 -22.06 -14.26
CA GLN A 1214 19.02 -20.72 -14.63
C GLN A 1214 18.96 -19.76 -13.43
N PHE A 1215 19.90 -18.82 -13.36
CA PHE A 1215 19.83 -17.66 -12.44
C PHE A 1215 19.15 -16.45 -13.09
N PHE A 1216 18.29 -15.76 -12.34
CA PHE A 1216 17.64 -14.48 -12.71
C PHE A 1216 18.19 -13.29 -11.93
N CYS A 1217 19.28 -13.51 -11.20
CA CYS A 1217 19.96 -12.49 -10.41
C CYS A 1217 21.46 -12.48 -10.72
N LYS A 1218 22.15 -11.41 -10.34
CA LYS A 1218 23.60 -11.26 -10.53
C LYS A 1218 24.24 -10.67 -9.29
N VAL A 1219 25.50 -11.03 -9.02
CA VAL A 1219 26.30 -10.43 -7.94
C VAL A 1219 26.35 -8.91 -8.09
N GLY A 1220 26.10 -8.19 -7.00
CA GLY A 1220 25.95 -6.74 -6.94
C GLY A 1220 24.58 -6.20 -7.39
N GLY A 1221 23.67 -7.08 -7.83
CA GLY A 1221 22.30 -6.71 -8.22
C GLY A 1221 21.37 -6.56 -7.02
N HIS A 1222 20.51 -5.54 -7.05
CA HIS A 1222 19.43 -5.38 -6.07
C HIS A 1222 18.35 -6.44 -6.30
N VAL A 1223 17.90 -7.07 -5.22
CA VAL A 1223 16.84 -8.08 -5.22
C VAL A 1223 15.79 -7.75 -4.16
N SER A 1224 14.51 -7.85 -4.53
CA SER A 1224 13.39 -7.67 -3.61
C SER A 1224 12.99 -8.98 -2.94
N ALA A 1225 12.42 -8.93 -1.74
CA ALA A 1225 11.78 -10.09 -1.13
C ALA A 1225 10.66 -10.60 -2.05
N GLY A 1226 10.62 -11.91 -2.30
CA GLY A 1226 9.75 -12.56 -3.26
C GLY A 1226 10.25 -12.52 -4.72
N GLN A 1227 11.29 -11.75 -5.04
CA GLN A 1227 11.88 -11.73 -6.38
C GLN A 1227 12.52 -13.09 -6.68
N LEU A 1228 12.19 -13.66 -7.84
CA LEU A 1228 12.80 -14.89 -8.32
C LEU A 1228 14.31 -14.72 -8.51
N LEU A 1229 15.08 -15.66 -7.98
CA LEU A 1229 16.54 -15.66 -8.05
C LEU A 1229 17.09 -16.76 -8.94
N LEU A 1230 16.52 -17.96 -8.88
CA LEU A 1230 16.91 -19.11 -9.71
C LEU A 1230 15.81 -20.17 -9.80
N VAL A 1231 15.98 -21.17 -10.66
CA VAL A 1231 15.15 -22.39 -10.71
C VAL A 1231 15.98 -23.62 -10.33
N ILE A 1232 15.39 -24.58 -9.62
CA ILE A 1232 15.95 -25.93 -9.40
C ILE A 1232 15.05 -26.97 -10.07
N GLN A 1233 15.60 -27.86 -10.89
CA GLN A 1233 14.90 -29.03 -11.39
C GLN A 1233 15.03 -30.17 -10.36
N GLU A 1234 13.92 -30.53 -9.69
CA GLU A 1234 13.84 -31.64 -8.74
C GLU A 1234 14.18 -32.97 -9.43
N ASP A 1235 14.83 -33.85 -8.67
CA ASP A 1235 15.30 -35.18 -9.11
C ASP A 1235 14.16 -36.16 -9.49
#